data_AF-A0A1Y1UGF0-F1
#
_entry.id   AF-A0A1Y1UGF0-F1
#
_cell.length_a   1.000
_cell.length_b   1.000
_cell.length_c   1.000
_cell.angle_alpha   90.00
_cell.angle_beta   90.00
_cell.angle_gamma   90.00
#
_symmetry.space_group_name_H-M   'P 1'
#
loop_
_entity.id
_entity.type
_entity.pdbx_description
1 polymer ?
#
loop_
_entity_poly.entity_id
_entity_poly.type
_entity_poly.pdbx_seq_one_letter_code
_entity_poly.pdbx_strand_id
1 'polypeptide(L)'
;MIVTILSPLLSLLVLLPSLTLAAPLDRRDTTPITSGSTINGRTYDYVIVGGGLAGMVLARRLSEDVSKSILVIEAGRDEESNADVYNAGNYQNAFGSRVDWAYQSTSQQYGGVQTLRSGKGLGGSTLINGMAWSKPHDFQIDALEQVGNTGINWASLEPYMLKAESFTPPSTNQFANGVTFRSSCHSTGGPLSIQYDPNASPGSFEKAFNTSVQSIGLPYAYDLTCGNPAGRAPIANTRNGGTRSDAYRAYVYQRSIPNLTLMTQANVGKVLLSSDSTPKATGVEFRDASGGTYTVNAGLEVLMAAGSIKTPVILQQSGIGPSSVLSSAGVSQKVNLPVGLNLIDQTTSTTNWKIGSAGGGGQPITFPRFQDLFSGTTEVNNFKSLISNASIQSYVQSAVNAGAYDSASSSGLAKILGIQADWIINKGVGMSENFDYSYGQTLGYDSWYLLPFGRGSIKINTNQPYDNNFSIDPRYLSTNADRIAQGATVRFTRKVSGTSPLSSSVQSESTPGTSTVPQNSNLDAWATWAQNHYRSNWHPIGTAAMMSQNLGGVVDSSHKVYGVSGLRVIDGSVLPFQVSSHLMSVIYGLAERAADLIKKDHPSSGSSTKTIRPQNFSGKCLTVSGTLGNGTPVQLQDCNGSSGQQWQVASAGGSGSIKTVNGDWCIDAGNPPVNDGTKLKIWQCYNGLAAQTWSTTTGGTIQLGNANECFDLTNGSGSNGNVIQTWTCYSGNTNQQWSIQ
;
A
#
# COMPACT_ATOMS: atom_id res chain seq x y z
N MET A 1 -81.55 4.52 -1.57
CA MET A 1 -81.93 5.84 -1.00
C MET A 1 -80.65 6.62 -0.81
N ILE A 2 -80.25 7.57 -1.67
CA ILE A 2 -80.82 8.91 -1.94
C ILE A 2 -80.76 9.84 -0.69
N VAL A 3 -79.94 10.90 -0.85
CA VAL A 3 -80.01 12.28 -0.30
C VAL A 3 -79.40 12.57 1.08
N THR A 4 -78.24 13.25 1.19
CA THR A 4 -77.92 14.71 1.22
C THR A 4 -78.61 15.56 2.29
N ILE A 5 -77.85 16.11 3.26
CA ILE A 5 -78.04 17.41 3.97
C ILE A 5 -76.64 17.87 4.49
N LEU A 6 -75.94 18.78 3.80
CA LEU A 6 -75.83 20.24 4.01
C LEU A 6 -74.89 20.71 5.15
N SER A 7 -73.86 21.43 4.68
CA SER A 7 -72.88 22.30 5.36
C SER A 7 -73.57 23.54 6.02
N PRO A 8 -72.90 24.37 6.86
CA PRO A 8 -71.87 25.30 6.35
C PRO A 8 -70.67 25.65 7.27
N LEU A 9 -69.54 25.82 6.59
CA LEU A 9 -68.51 26.87 6.71
C LEU A 9 -68.28 27.59 8.06
N LEU A 10 -67.07 27.41 8.59
CA LEU A 10 -66.31 28.50 9.19
C LEU A 10 -64.91 28.57 8.56
N SER A 11 -64.62 29.72 7.97
CA SER A 11 -63.41 30.07 7.26
C SER A 11 -62.24 30.27 8.24
N LEU A 12 -61.15 29.53 8.08
CA LEU A 12 -59.85 29.93 8.65
C LEU A 12 -58.77 29.78 7.57
N LEU A 13 -58.26 30.94 7.17
CA LEU A 13 -57.15 31.12 6.26
C LEU A 13 -55.87 30.61 6.95
N VAL A 14 -55.30 29.50 6.48
CA VAL A 14 -53.95 29.07 6.86
C VAL A 14 -53.09 29.04 5.60
N LEU A 15 -52.07 29.88 5.59
CA LEU A 15 -51.00 29.93 4.62
C LEU A 15 -50.31 28.55 4.53
N LEU A 16 -50.44 27.90 3.38
CA LEU A 16 -49.65 26.72 3.01
C LEU A 16 -48.18 27.15 2.85
N PRO A 17 -47.22 26.58 3.60
CA PRO A 17 -45.83 26.66 3.18
C PRO A 17 -45.69 25.81 1.91
N SER A 18 -45.09 26.40 0.88
CA SER A 18 -44.70 25.72 -0.34
C SER A 18 -43.83 24.51 0.03
N LEU A 19 -44.39 23.30 -0.04
CA LEU A 19 -43.60 22.08 -0.10
C LEU A 19 -42.86 22.10 -1.43
N THR A 20 -41.67 22.70 -1.43
CA THR A 20 -40.64 22.28 -2.36
C THR A 20 -40.37 20.81 -2.03
N LEU A 21 -40.80 19.89 -2.88
CA LEU A 21 -40.17 18.58 -2.94
C LEU A 21 -38.69 18.85 -3.19
N ALA A 22 -37.89 18.83 -2.14
CA ALA A 22 -36.48 18.53 -2.29
C ALA A 22 -36.45 17.15 -2.92
N ALA A 23 -36.06 17.10 -4.20
CA ALA A 23 -35.69 15.85 -4.83
C ALA A 23 -34.76 15.11 -3.84
N PRO A 24 -34.91 13.79 -3.66
CA PRO A 24 -33.95 13.05 -2.86
C PRO A 24 -32.56 13.44 -3.39
N LEU A 25 -31.66 13.85 -2.50
CA LEU A 25 -30.24 13.93 -2.81
C LEU A 25 -29.86 12.53 -3.27
N ASP A 26 -29.89 12.36 -4.59
CA ASP A 26 -29.59 11.14 -5.29
C ASP A 26 -28.19 10.74 -4.79
N ARG A 27 -28.09 9.63 -4.04
CA ARG A 27 -26.80 9.04 -3.70
C ARG A 27 -26.16 8.67 -5.03
N ARG A 28 -25.45 9.60 -5.66
CA ARG A 28 -24.52 9.29 -6.73
C ARG A 28 -23.34 8.63 -6.05
N ASP A 29 -23.44 7.31 -5.92
CA ASP A 29 -22.25 6.47 -5.80
C ASP A 29 -21.29 6.87 -6.92
N THR A 30 -19.98 6.77 -6.66
CA THR A 30 -18.94 7.09 -7.65
C THR A 30 -18.98 6.06 -8.78
N THR A 31 -19.97 6.14 -9.67
CA THR A 31 -20.21 5.17 -10.74
C THR A 31 -19.13 5.32 -11.81
N PRO A 32 -18.43 4.23 -12.19
CA PRO A 32 -17.43 4.30 -13.23
C PRO A 32 -18.01 4.68 -14.60
N ILE A 33 -17.33 5.59 -15.29
CA ILE A 33 -17.56 5.86 -16.71
C ILE A 33 -16.72 4.89 -17.57
N THR A 34 -17.14 4.69 -18.82
CA THR A 34 -16.51 3.72 -19.75
C THR A 34 -16.22 4.28 -21.14
N SER A 35 -16.71 5.47 -21.47
CA SER A 35 -16.44 6.13 -22.76
C SER A 35 -15.41 7.23 -22.60
N GLY A 36 -14.28 7.10 -23.31
CA GLY A 36 -13.18 8.06 -23.26
C GLY A 36 -13.56 9.44 -23.79
N SER A 37 -14.54 9.51 -24.69
CA SER A 37 -15.09 10.76 -25.22
C SER A 37 -15.57 11.73 -24.12
N THR A 38 -16.04 11.21 -22.99
CA THR A 38 -16.57 12.01 -21.88
C THR A 38 -15.51 12.81 -21.14
N ILE A 39 -14.25 12.38 -21.20
CA ILE A 39 -13.11 13.00 -20.51
C ILE A 39 -12.00 13.46 -21.46
N ASN A 40 -12.17 13.26 -22.77
CA ASN A 40 -11.17 13.63 -23.76
C ASN A 40 -10.84 15.13 -23.71
N GLY A 41 -9.54 15.45 -23.61
CA GLY A 41 -9.02 16.81 -23.50
C GLY A 41 -9.31 17.52 -22.19
N ARG A 42 -10.04 16.90 -21.25
CA ARG A 42 -10.30 17.51 -19.92
C ARG A 42 -9.01 17.56 -19.10
N THR A 43 -9.03 18.41 -18.09
CA THR A 43 -7.92 18.54 -17.13
C THR A 43 -8.41 18.13 -15.75
N TYR A 44 -7.62 17.29 -15.09
CA TYR A 44 -7.76 16.93 -13.67
C TYR A 44 -6.51 17.36 -12.93
N ASP A 45 -6.59 17.69 -11.64
CA ASP A 45 -5.39 17.99 -10.84
C ASP A 45 -4.46 16.77 -10.81
N TYR A 46 -5.03 15.59 -10.59
CA TYR A 46 -4.30 14.33 -10.57
C TYR A 46 -4.90 13.33 -11.55
N VAL A 47 -4.04 12.70 -12.36
CA VAL A 47 -4.39 11.55 -13.19
C VAL A 47 -3.64 10.32 -12.69
N ILE A 48 -4.38 9.38 -12.12
CA ILE A 48 -3.88 8.10 -11.60
C ILE A 48 -4.02 7.04 -12.68
N VAL A 49 -2.90 6.42 -13.05
CA VAL A 49 -2.81 5.38 -14.07
C VAL A 49 -2.81 4.01 -13.41
N GLY A 50 -3.94 3.32 -13.47
CA GLY A 50 -4.17 2.03 -12.81
C GLY A 50 -5.04 2.16 -11.57
N GLY A 51 -6.15 1.44 -11.55
CA GLY A 51 -7.09 1.36 -10.44
C GLY A 51 -6.78 0.23 -9.46
N GLY A 52 -5.52 -0.19 -9.35
CA GLY A 52 -5.07 -1.25 -8.45
C GLY A 52 -4.93 -0.81 -6.99
N LEU A 53 -4.21 -1.60 -6.18
CA LEU A 53 -3.99 -1.36 -4.74
C LEU A 53 -3.62 0.10 -4.45
N ALA A 54 -2.48 0.55 -4.97
CA ALA A 54 -1.99 1.90 -4.68
C ALA A 54 -2.83 2.99 -5.34
N GLY A 55 -3.38 2.72 -6.52
CA GLY A 55 -4.27 3.65 -7.23
C GLY A 55 -5.53 3.98 -6.41
N MET A 56 -6.14 2.98 -5.76
CA MET A 56 -7.31 3.19 -4.89
C MET A 56 -6.97 3.94 -3.60
N VAL A 57 -5.80 3.70 -3.01
CA VAL A 57 -5.31 4.48 -1.86
C VAL A 57 -5.15 5.95 -2.26
N LEU A 58 -4.40 6.23 -3.32
CA LEU A 58 -4.17 7.59 -3.82
C LEU A 58 -5.48 8.29 -4.17
N ALA A 59 -6.38 7.60 -4.89
CA ALA A 59 -7.67 8.14 -5.27
C ALA A 59 -8.46 8.58 -4.04
N ARG A 60 -8.56 7.72 -3.02
CA ARG A 60 -9.28 8.04 -1.79
C ARG A 60 -8.62 9.18 -1.01
N ARG A 61 -7.31 9.12 -0.80
CA ARG A 61 -6.59 10.09 0.04
C ARG A 61 -6.51 11.47 -0.61
N LEU A 62 -6.23 11.56 -1.90
CA LEU A 62 -6.16 12.84 -2.61
C LEU A 62 -7.54 13.48 -2.75
N SER A 63 -8.61 12.67 -2.86
CA SER A 63 -9.98 13.18 -2.91
C SER A 63 -10.49 13.73 -1.56
N GLU A 64 -9.75 13.55 -0.46
CA GLU A 64 -10.07 14.22 0.82
C GLU A 64 -9.99 15.77 0.69
N ASP A 65 -9.19 16.28 -0.25
CA ASP A 65 -9.23 17.68 -0.66
C ASP A 65 -10.25 17.87 -1.79
N VAL A 66 -11.45 18.31 -1.43
CA VAL A 66 -12.56 18.54 -2.38
C VAL A 66 -12.28 19.66 -3.39
N SER A 67 -11.22 20.46 -3.20
CA SER A 67 -10.79 21.47 -4.18
C SER A 67 -9.95 20.89 -5.32
N LYS A 68 -9.51 19.63 -5.20
CA LYS A 68 -8.75 18.92 -6.22
C LYS A 68 -9.64 17.95 -6.97
N SER A 69 -9.45 17.85 -8.28
CA SER A 69 -10.11 16.92 -9.17
C SER A 69 -9.22 15.71 -9.45
N ILE A 70 -9.76 14.50 -9.25
CA ILE A 70 -9.01 13.25 -9.34
C ILE A 70 -9.62 12.38 -10.45
N LEU A 71 -8.79 11.87 -11.35
CA LEU A 71 -9.16 10.85 -12.31
C LEU A 71 -8.35 9.57 -12.08
N VAL A 72 -9.02 8.42 -12.04
CA VAL A 72 -8.39 7.10 -12.14
C VAL A 72 -8.74 6.49 -13.49
N ILE A 73 -7.75 5.96 -14.21
CA ILE A 73 -7.97 5.18 -15.44
C ILE A 73 -7.55 3.73 -15.19
N GLU A 74 -8.51 2.80 -15.31
CA GLU A 74 -8.36 1.37 -15.09
C GLU A 74 -8.75 0.57 -16.35
N ALA A 75 -7.92 -0.42 -16.69
CA ALA A 75 -8.11 -1.25 -17.88
C ALA A 75 -9.19 -2.32 -17.72
N GLY A 76 -9.43 -2.80 -16.50
CA GLY A 76 -10.49 -3.73 -16.15
C GLY A 76 -11.82 -3.06 -15.79
N ARG A 77 -12.71 -3.82 -15.15
CA ARG A 77 -14.05 -3.38 -14.73
C ARG A 77 -14.14 -3.20 -13.22
N ASP A 78 -15.30 -2.73 -12.78
CA ASP A 78 -15.78 -2.99 -11.42
C ASP A 78 -16.14 -4.49 -11.30
N GLU A 79 -15.58 -5.17 -10.29
CA GLU A 79 -15.77 -6.61 -10.04
C GLU A 79 -16.54 -6.89 -8.73
N GLU A 80 -17.14 -5.88 -8.11
CA GLU A 80 -17.73 -6.03 -6.77
C GLU A 80 -18.91 -7.02 -6.72
N SER A 81 -19.55 -7.27 -7.86
CA SER A 81 -20.62 -8.27 -8.03
C SER A 81 -20.13 -9.65 -8.50
N ASN A 82 -18.82 -9.86 -8.67
CA ASN A 82 -18.25 -11.11 -9.18
C ASN A 82 -17.94 -12.08 -8.03
N ALA A 83 -18.67 -13.19 -7.95
CA ALA A 83 -18.55 -14.15 -6.85
C ALA A 83 -17.19 -14.88 -6.79
N ASP A 84 -16.46 -14.98 -7.90
CA ASP A 84 -15.10 -15.51 -7.91
C ASP A 84 -14.08 -14.54 -7.29
N VAL A 85 -14.47 -13.27 -7.13
CA VAL A 85 -13.66 -12.20 -6.54
C VAL A 85 -14.06 -11.95 -5.11
N TYR A 86 -15.32 -11.56 -4.87
CA TYR A 86 -15.72 -11.07 -3.54
C TYR A 86 -15.83 -12.18 -2.50
N ASN A 87 -16.05 -13.44 -2.89
CA ASN A 87 -16.11 -14.55 -1.93
C ASN A 87 -14.68 -14.98 -1.53
N ALA A 88 -14.36 -14.82 -0.24
CA ALA A 88 -13.05 -15.18 0.30
C ALA A 88 -12.69 -16.67 0.12
N GLY A 89 -13.70 -17.56 0.01
CA GLY A 89 -13.49 -18.99 -0.20
C GLY A 89 -13.15 -19.40 -1.64
N ASN A 90 -13.21 -18.49 -2.60
CA ASN A 90 -13.07 -18.78 -4.04
C ASN A 90 -11.69 -18.41 -4.62
N TYR A 91 -10.64 -18.38 -3.79
CA TYR A 91 -9.27 -18.14 -4.27
C TYR A 91 -8.94 -19.09 -5.44
N GLN A 92 -8.29 -18.54 -6.48
CA GLN A 92 -7.94 -19.17 -7.76
C GLN A 92 -9.07 -19.33 -8.78
N ASN A 93 -10.35 -19.23 -8.43
CA ASN A 93 -11.44 -19.37 -9.41
C ASN A 93 -11.37 -18.34 -10.55
N ALA A 94 -10.93 -17.11 -10.24
CA ALA A 94 -10.81 -16.04 -11.22
C ALA A 94 -9.61 -16.17 -12.17
N PHE A 95 -8.72 -17.15 -11.98
CA PHE A 95 -7.53 -17.33 -12.80
C PHE A 95 -7.88 -17.68 -14.25
N GLY A 96 -7.24 -16.98 -15.21
CA GLY A 96 -7.56 -17.11 -16.64
C GLY A 96 -8.91 -16.50 -17.07
N SER A 97 -9.68 -15.93 -16.14
CA SER A 97 -10.89 -15.17 -16.46
C SER A 97 -10.54 -13.76 -16.95
N ARG A 98 -11.55 -12.95 -17.28
CA ARG A 98 -11.38 -11.52 -17.63
C ARG A 98 -10.76 -10.64 -16.53
N VAL A 99 -10.72 -11.14 -15.28
CA VAL A 99 -10.14 -10.45 -14.12
C VAL A 99 -8.65 -10.78 -13.95
N ASP A 100 -8.11 -11.74 -14.70
CA ASP A 100 -6.69 -12.08 -14.68
C ASP A 100 -6.03 -11.60 -15.98
N TRP A 101 -4.99 -10.79 -15.86
CA TRP A 101 -4.14 -10.41 -16.99
C TRP A 101 -3.40 -11.61 -17.59
N ALA A 102 -3.07 -12.61 -16.76
CA ALA A 102 -2.37 -13.83 -17.14
C ALA A 102 -1.18 -13.59 -18.09
N TYR A 103 -0.32 -12.64 -17.76
CA TYR A 103 0.84 -12.27 -18.59
C TYR A 103 1.75 -13.49 -18.79
N GLN A 104 2.38 -13.58 -19.97
CA GLN A 104 3.31 -14.67 -20.29
C GLN A 104 4.74 -14.15 -20.25
N SER A 105 5.63 -14.89 -19.58
CA SER A 105 7.07 -14.62 -19.66
C SER A 105 7.64 -15.02 -21.02
N THR A 106 8.85 -14.56 -21.32
CA THR A 106 9.71 -15.26 -22.28
C THR A 106 10.00 -16.67 -21.76
N SER A 107 10.39 -17.59 -22.66
CA SER A 107 10.82 -18.93 -22.23
C SER A 107 11.99 -18.81 -21.26
N GLN A 108 11.82 -19.35 -20.06
CA GLN A 108 12.82 -19.31 -19.00
C GLN A 108 13.85 -20.42 -19.22
N GLN A 109 15.06 -20.24 -18.70
CA GLN A 109 16.14 -21.24 -18.80
C GLN A 109 15.70 -22.61 -18.24
N TYR A 110 14.91 -22.59 -17.17
CA TYR A 110 14.27 -23.76 -16.57
C TYR A 110 12.76 -23.51 -16.46
N GLY A 111 11.93 -24.54 -16.63
CA GLY A 111 10.48 -24.43 -16.45
C GLY A 111 9.71 -23.75 -17.59
N GLY A 112 10.32 -23.46 -18.74
CA GLY A 112 9.63 -22.97 -19.94
C GLY A 112 8.96 -21.59 -19.77
N VAL A 113 7.85 -21.36 -20.46
CA VAL A 113 7.06 -20.12 -20.32
C VAL A 113 6.25 -20.17 -19.02
N GLN A 114 6.29 -19.08 -18.27
CA GLN A 114 5.59 -18.93 -17.00
C GLN A 114 4.44 -17.95 -17.13
N THR A 115 3.30 -18.26 -16.50
CA THR A 115 2.18 -17.32 -16.39
C THR A 115 2.33 -16.46 -15.13
N LEU A 116 2.45 -15.15 -15.31
CA LEU A 116 2.47 -14.15 -14.26
C LEU A 116 1.06 -13.57 -14.10
N ARG A 117 0.34 -14.03 -13.07
CA ARG A 117 -1.03 -13.60 -12.78
C ARG A 117 -1.04 -12.21 -12.16
N SER A 118 -1.99 -11.38 -12.59
CA SER A 118 -2.18 -10.02 -12.08
C SER A 118 -3.62 -9.62 -12.26
N GLY A 119 -4.24 -8.99 -11.27
CA GLY A 119 -5.65 -8.61 -11.34
C GLY A 119 -5.90 -7.47 -12.32
N LYS A 120 -7.00 -7.57 -13.07
CA LYS A 120 -7.47 -6.62 -14.08
C LYS A 120 -8.87 -6.11 -13.70
N GLY A 121 -8.92 -4.98 -13.01
CA GLY A 121 -10.15 -4.40 -12.47
C GLY A 121 -9.87 -3.37 -11.38
N LEU A 122 -10.91 -2.67 -10.94
CA LEU A 122 -10.81 -1.78 -9.78
C LEU A 122 -10.46 -2.62 -8.54
N GLY A 123 -9.29 -2.39 -7.95
CA GLY A 123 -8.65 -3.20 -6.92
C GLY A 123 -7.38 -3.90 -7.42
N GLY A 124 -7.26 -4.16 -8.73
CA GLY A 124 -6.10 -4.81 -9.33
C GLY A 124 -5.84 -6.19 -8.73
N SER A 125 -4.59 -6.55 -8.45
CA SER A 125 -4.24 -7.88 -7.94
C SER A 125 -4.83 -8.22 -6.57
N THR A 126 -5.36 -7.26 -5.80
CA THR A 126 -6.07 -7.58 -4.55
C THR A 126 -7.38 -8.34 -4.81
N LEU A 127 -7.92 -8.28 -6.04
CA LEU A 127 -9.13 -9.01 -6.45
C LEU A 127 -8.90 -10.54 -6.52
N ILE A 128 -7.67 -10.98 -6.82
CA ILE A 128 -7.38 -12.39 -7.13
C ILE A 128 -6.30 -13.03 -6.27
N ASN A 129 -5.65 -12.26 -5.38
CA ASN A 129 -4.58 -12.78 -4.51
C ASN A 129 -5.10 -13.71 -3.39
N GLY A 130 -4.17 -14.32 -2.65
CA GLY A 130 -4.47 -15.20 -1.52
C GLY A 130 -4.89 -14.49 -0.22
N MET A 131 -5.07 -13.17 -0.21
CA MET A 131 -5.48 -12.34 0.94
C MET A 131 -4.55 -12.35 2.18
N ALA A 132 -3.52 -13.19 2.24
CA ALA A 132 -2.64 -13.29 3.40
C ALA A 132 -1.97 -11.94 3.77
N TRP A 133 -2.01 -11.61 5.06
CA TRP A 133 -1.54 -10.33 5.61
C TRP A 133 -0.39 -10.52 6.60
N SER A 134 0.83 -10.28 6.14
CA SER A 134 2.05 -10.25 6.97
C SER A 134 2.79 -8.92 6.78
N LYS A 135 3.80 -8.66 7.62
CA LYS A 135 4.75 -7.56 7.42
C LYS A 135 6.19 -8.13 7.38
N PRO A 136 7.11 -7.48 6.66
CA PRO A 136 8.47 -7.99 6.51
C PRO A 136 9.31 -7.79 7.77
N HIS A 137 10.57 -8.22 7.72
CA HIS A 137 11.52 -7.83 8.75
C HIS A 137 11.73 -6.31 8.77
N ASP A 138 11.87 -5.74 9.96
CA ASP A 138 12.15 -4.32 10.17
C ASP A 138 13.40 -3.87 9.38
N PHE A 139 14.50 -4.60 9.50
CA PHE A 139 15.76 -4.30 8.85
C PHE A 139 15.70 -4.39 7.31
N GLN A 140 14.71 -5.09 6.74
CA GLN A 140 14.49 -5.08 5.29
C GLN A 140 13.92 -3.74 4.85
N ILE A 141 13.02 -3.14 5.64
CA ILE A 141 12.53 -1.78 5.37
C ILE A 141 13.61 -0.74 5.66
N ASP A 142 14.37 -0.87 6.75
CA ASP A 142 15.49 0.05 7.09
C ASP A 142 16.55 0.11 5.99
N ALA A 143 16.73 -0.97 5.23
CA ALA A 143 17.69 -1.00 4.13
C ALA A 143 17.33 -0.08 2.95
N LEU A 144 16.11 0.47 2.89
CA LEU A 144 15.76 1.50 1.92
C LEU A 144 16.66 2.73 2.10
N GLU A 145 17.03 3.07 3.34
CA GLU A 145 17.99 4.15 3.61
C GLU A 145 19.39 3.82 3.09
N GLN A 146 19.80 2.55 3.16
CA GLN A 146 21.10 2.11 2.69
C GLN A 146 21.24 2.27 1.17
N VAL A 147 20.15 2.19 0.41
CA VAL A 147 20.13 2.46 -1.04
C VAL A 147 19.74 3.90 -1.39
N GLY A 148 19.84 4.80 -0.41
CA GLY A 148 19.77 6.25 -0.60
C GLY A 148 18.38 6.86 -0.43
N ASN A 149 17.45 6.13 0.18
CA ASN A 149 16.12 6.66 0.52
C ASN A 149 16.07 7.12 1.98
N THR A 150 16.91 8.09 2.35
CA THR A 150 16.93 8.66 3.70
C THR A 150 15.54 9.05 4.17
N GLY A 151 15.17 8.65 5.39
CA GLY A 151 13.84 8.90 5.95
C GLY A 151 12.77 7.88 5.54
N ILE A 152 13.17 6.76 4.92
CA ILE A 152 12.31 5.58 4.75
C ILE A 152 12.96 4.38 5.43
N ASN A 153 12.50 4.09 6.63
CA ASN A 153 12.85 2.95 7.47
C ASN A 153 11.59 2.37 8.14
N TRP A 154 11.70 1.26 8.87
CA TRP A 154 10.57 0.61 9.52
C TRP A 154 9.77 1.59 10.39
N ALA A 155 10.45 2.34 11.26
CA ALA A 155 9.82 3.29 12.16
C ALA A 155 9.02 4.38 11.42
N SER A 156 9.48 4.79 10.23
CA SER A 156 8.77 5.79 9.41
C SER A 156 7.64 5.21 8.56
N LEU A 157 7.72 3.93 8.17
CA LEU A 157 6.80 3.31 7.21
C LEU A 157 5.71 2.46 7.87
N GLU A 158 6.02 1.76 8.97
CA GLU A 158 5.05 0.96 9.71
C GLU A 158 3.81 1.76 10.13
N PRO A 159 3.89 3.03 10.59
CA PRO A 159 2.70 3.82 10.90
C PRO A 159 1.74 3.96 9.72
N TYR A 160 2.27 3.97 8.48
CA TYR A 160 1.44 3.98 7.27
C TYR A 160 0.84 2.61 6.94
N MET A 161 1.56 1.52 7.23
CA MET A 161 0.98 0.17 7.14
C MET A 161 -0.18 0.01 8.13
N LEU A 162 -0.03 0.54 9.35
CA LEU A 162 -1.06 0.58 10.38
C LEU A 162 -2.23 1.51 10.01
N LYS A 163 -1.97 2.66 9.37
CA LYS A 163 -3.00 3.59 8.87
C LYS A 163 -3.97 2.94 7.89
N ALA A 164 -3.49 1.96 7.11
CA ALA A 164 -4.31 1.21 6.16
C ALA A 164 -5.22 0.16 6.84
N GLU A 165 -4.83 -0.33 8.03
CA GLU A 165 -5.36 -1.54 8.65
C GLU A 165 -6.52 -1.28 9.63
N SER A 166 -7.59 -2.08 9.50
CA SER A 166 -8.62 -2.30 10.50
C SER A 166 -8.70 -3.79 10.84
N PHE A 167 -7.90 -4.17 11.83
CA PHE A 167 -7.76 -5.53 12.33
C PHE A 167 -8.89 -5.90 13.29
N THR A 168 -9.46 -7.10 13.10
CA THR A 168 -10.34 -7.73 14.09
C THR A 168 -9.56 -8.80 14.84
N PRO A 169 -9.43 -8.70 16.17
CA PRO A 169 -8.84 -9.75 16.99
C PRO A 169 -9.50 -11.12 16.77
N PRO A 170 -8.75 -12.23 16.95
CA PRO A 170 -9.31 -13.57 16.88
C PRO A 170 -10.44 -13.76 17.90
N SER A 171 -11.45 -14.52 17.51
CA SER A 171 -12.53 -14.94 18.39
C SER A 171 -12.01 -15.77 19.57
N THR A 172 -12.81 -15.90 20.64
CA THR A 172 -12.49 -16.76 21.80
C THR A 172 -12.12 -18.19 21.38
N ASN A 173 -12.81 -18.75 20.38
CA ASN A 173 -12.51 -20.09 19.87
C ASN A 173 -11.17 -20.14 19.12
N GLN A 174 -10.89 -19.18 18.25
CA GLN A 174 -9.60 -19.11 17.55
C GLN A 174 -8.44 -18.95 18.53
N PHE A 175 -8.61 -18.09 19.55
CA PHE A 175 -7.61 -17.90 20.60
C PHE A 175 -7.38 -19.19 21.41
N ALA A 176 -8.46 -19.86 21.83
CA ALA A 176 -8.37 -21.15 22.55
C ALA A 176 -7.67 -22.25 21.75
N ASN A 177 -7.67 -22.14 20.42
CA ASN A 177 -7.06 -23.09 19.49
C ASN A 177 -5.67 -22.64 18.98
N GLY A 178 -5.06 -21.65 19.64
CA GLY A 178 -3.65 -21.29 19.40
C GLY A 178 -3.44 -20.22 18.32
N VAL A 179 -4.47 -19.46 17.97
CA VAL A 179 -4.28 -18.22 17.18
C VAL A 179 -3.79 -17.11 18.10
N THR A 180 -2.61 -16.56 17.81
CA THR A 180 -1.99 -15.47 18.57
C THR A 180 -1.91 -14.20 17.75
N PHE A 181 -1.86 -13.05 18.42
CA PHE A 181 -1.59 -11.75 17.81
C PHE A 181 -1.04 -10.80 18.86
N ARG A 182 -0.33 -9.74 18.44
CA ARG A 182 0.13 -8.68 19.32
C ARG A 182 -0.57 -7.37 18.95
N SER A 183 -1.40 -6.86 19.86
CA SER A 183 -2.19 -5.65 19.62
C SER A 183 -1.37 -4.43 19.20
N SER A 184 -0.12 -4.29 19.66
CA SER A 184 0.75 -3.17 19.28
C SER A 184 1.18 -3.17 17.81
N CYS A 185 1.04 -4.30 17.10
CA CYS A 185 1.43 -4.46 15.70
C CYS A 185 0.24 -4.28 14.75
N HIS A 186 -0.94 -3.93 15.28
CA HIS A 186 -2.18 -3.80 14.53
C HIS A 186 -2.90 -2.49 14.84
N SER A 187 -3.70 -2.03 13.89
CA SER A 187 -4.61 -0.88 14.03
C SER A 187 -6.05 -1.32 13.79
N THR A 188 -7.03 -0.59 14.32
CA THR A 188 -8.47 -0.91 14.15
C THR A 188 -9.23 0.20 13.42
N GLY A 189 -8.54 1.19 12.85
CA GLY A 189 -9.16 2.41 12.31
C GLY A 189 -9.02 2.61 10.80
N GLY A 190 -8.24 1.77 10.12
CA GLY A 190 -7.98 1.87 8.70
C GLY A 190 -9.13 1.35 7.82
N PRO A 191 -9.09 1.61 6.50
CA PRO A 191 -10.13 1.16 5.57
C PRO A 191 -10.08 -0.34 5.25
N LEU A 192 -8.93 -1.00 5.41
CA LEU A 192 -8.74 -2.40 5.02
C LEU A 192 -9.15 -3.34 6.16
N SER A 193 -10.20 -4.15 5.95
CA SER A 193 -10.60 -5.15 6.94
C SER A 193 -9.62 -6.32 6.94
N ILE A 194 -9.06 -6.64 8.11
CA ILE A 194 -8.11 -7.73 8.29
C ILE A 194 -8.59 -8.63 9.42
N GLN A 195 -8.80 -9.91 9.12
CA GLN A 195 -9.39 -10.87 10.04
C GLN A 195 -8.81 -12.26 9.77
N TYR A 196 -8.68 -13.06 10.82
CA TYR A 196 -8.49 -14.50 10.67
C TYR A 196 -9.72 -15.13 10.01
N ASP A 197 -9.55 -16.22 9.26
CA ASP A 197 -10.69 -16.94 8.69
C ASP A 197 -11.66 -17.36 9.81
N PRO A 198 -12.92 -16.87 9.83
CA PRO A 198 -13.91 -17.23 10.83
C PRO A 198 -14.21 -18.74 10.87
N ASN A 199 -13.94 -19.46 9.77
CA ASN A 199 -14.13 -20.91 9.68
C ASN A 199 -12.86 -21.70 10.07
N ALA A 200 -11.73 -21.03 10.30
CA ALA A 200 -10.53 -21.70 10.78
C ALA A 200 -10.75 -22.21 12.22
N SER A 201 -10.58 -23.52 12.39
CA SER A 201 -10.64 -24.19 13.68
C SER A 201 -9.37 -25.01 13.88
N PRO A 202 -8.21 -24.37 14.11
CA PRO A 202 -6.97 -25.10 14.38
C PRO A 202 -7.18 -26.09 15.53
N GLY A 203 -6.50 -27.23 15.50
CA GLY A 203 -6.75 -28.31 16.45
C GLY A 203 -5.50 -29.08 16.84
N SER A 204 -5.67 -30.37 17.17
CA SER A 204 -4.56 -31.26 17.54
C SER A 204 -3.50 -31.38 16.44
N PHE A 205 -3.92 -31.40 15.17
CA PHE A 205 -3.02 -31.42 14.03
C PHE A 205 -2.11 -30.19 14.01
N GLU A 206 -2.68 -28.99 14.09
CA GLU A 206 -1.92 -27.73 14.10
C GLU A 206 -1.00 -27.61 15.33
N LYS A 207 -1.45 -28.10 16.49
CA LYS A 207 -0.60 -28.18 17.68
C LYS A 207 0.59 -29.13 17.48
N ALA A 208 0.35 -30.29 16.87
CA ALA A 208 1.39 -31.26 16.55
C ALA A 208 2.40 -30.69 15.53
N PHE A 209 1.90 -29.96 14.53
CA PHE A 209 2.71 -29.25 13.55
C PHE A 209 3.61 -28.21 14.24
N ASN A 210 3.02 -27.28 15.01
CA ASN A 210 3.77 -26.27 15.75
C ASN A 210 4.87 -26.91 16.62
N THR A 211 4.53 -27.98 17.34
CA THR A 211 5.49 -28.71 18.19
C THR A 211 6.64 -29.32 17.36
N SER A 212 6.35 -29.85 16.17
CA SER A 212 7.36 -30.46 15.29
C SER A 212 8.30 -29.42 14.68
N VAL A 213 7.77 -28.26 14.31
CA VAL A 213 8.60 -27.15 13.80
C VAL A 213 9.48 -26.57 14.90
N GLN A 214 8.95 -26.44 16.13
CA GLN A 214 9.73 -26.01 17.29
C GLN A 214 10.82 -27.01 17.67
N SER A 215 10.57 -28.32 17.57
CA SER A 215 11.54 -29.35 17.94
C SER A 215 12.77 -29.39 17.02
N ILE A 216 12.66 -28.87 15.79
CA ILE A 216 13.79 -28.70 14.87
C ILE A 216 14.43 -27.30 14.93
N GLY A 217 14.06 -26.48 15.90
CA GLY A 217 14.73 -25.21 16.23
C GLY A 217 14.12 -23.94 15.64
N LEU A 218 13.04 -24.03 14.86
CA LEU A 218 12.34 -22.87 14.31
C LEU A 218 11.30 -22.36 15.32
N PRO A 219 11.35 -21.09 15.75
CA PRO A 219 10.44 -20.59 16.79
C PRO A 219 9.00 -20.48 16.28
N TYR A 220 8.06 -20.47 17.23
CA TYR A 220 6.72 -19.99 16.95
C TYR A 220 6.76 -18.46 16.88
N ALA A 221 6.40 -17.89 15.73
CA ALA A 221 6.30 -16.45 15.57
C ALA A 221 4.94 -16.03 16.16
N TYR A 222 4.98 -15.24 17.23
CA TYR A 222 3.75 -14.85 17.93
C TYR A 222 2.80 -14.01 17.06
N ASP A 223 3.37 -13.28 16.10
CA ASP A 223 2.65 -12.46 15.13
C ASP A 223 3.58 -12.14 13.94
N LEU A 224 3.12 -12.40 12.72
CA LEU A 224 3.88 -12.19 11.48
C LEU A 224 3.89 -10.74 11.01
N THR A 225 3.33 -9.81 11.79
CA THR A 225 3.22 -8.39 11.43
C THR A 225 4.08 -7.46 12.29
N CYS A 226 4.88 -7.99 13.22
CA CYS A 226 5.65 -7.20 14.20
C CYS A 226 7.11 -6.90 13.80
N GLY A 227 7.46 -6.91 12.50
CA GLY A 227 8.84 -6.63 12.05
C GLY A 227 9.82 -7.80 12.22
N ASN A 228 9.35 -8.98 12.64
CA ASN A 228 10.17 -10.19 12.72
C ASN A 228 9.33 -11.45 12.40
N PRO A 229 9.05 -11.73 11.12
CA PRO A 229 8.21 -12.84 10.71
C PRO A 229 8.90 -14.22 10.79
N ALA A 230 10.20 -14.31 11.11
CA ALA A 230 10.92 -15.58 11.14
C ALA A 230 10.35 -16.56 12.20
N GLY A 231 9.76 -17.65 11.73
CA GLY A 231 9.07 -18.63 12.56
C GLY A 231 7.82 -19.19 11.89
N ARG A 232 7.03 -19.98 12.63
CA ARG A 232 5.69 -20.41 12.20
C ARG A 232 4.59 -19.69 12.97
N ALA A 233 3.54 -19.25 12.28
CA ALA A 233 2.38 -18.63 12.90
C ALA A 233 1.10 -18.81 12.06
N PRO A 234 -0.10 -18.66 12.65
CA PRO A 234 -1.32 -18.39 11.90
C PRO A 234 -1.21 -17.07 11.12
N ILE A 235 -2.00 -16.92 10.06
CA ILE A 235 -2.05 -15.70 9.25
C ILE A 235 -3.45 -15.09 9.25
N ALA A 236 -3.54 -13.77 9.36
CA ALA A 236 -4.77 -13.04 9.11
C ALA A 236 -4.92 -12.75 7.61
N ASN A 237 -6.15 -12.52 7.15
CA ASN A 237 -6.44 -12.24 5.74
C ASN A 237 -7.11 -10.88 5.57
N THR A 238 -6.91 -10.24 4.41
CA THR A 238 -7.66 -9.06 3.98
C THR A 238 -9.10 -9.45 3.61
N ARG A 239 -9.96 -9.59 4.61
CA ARG A 239 -11.35 -10.04 4.50
C ARG A 239 -12.22 -9.43 5.59
N ASN A 240 -13.53 -9.46 5.37
CA ASN A 240 -14.56 -9.19 6.36
C ASN A 240 -15.59 -10.33 6.32
N GLY A 241 -15.56 -11.23 7.32
CA GLY A 241 -16.36 -12.45 7.31
C GLY A 241 -16.08 -13.28 6.05
N GLY A 242 -17.10 -13.67 5.29
CA GLY A 242 -16.95 -14.41 4.03
C GLY A 242 -16.51 -13.58 2.81
N THR A 243 -16.31 -12.28 2.98
CA THR A 243 -16.06 -11.35 1.86
C THR A 243 -14.61 -10.90 1.82
N ARG A 244 -13.98 -10.95 0.66
CA ARG A 244 -12.65 -10.37 0.40
C ARG A 244 -12.68 -8.86 0.63
N SER A 245 -11.65 -8.32 1.28
CA SER A 245 -11.45 -6.88 1.45
C SER A 245 -10.38 -6.40 0.45
N ASP A 246 -10.73 -6.33 -0.84
CA ASP A 246 -9.84 -5.78 -1.87
C ASP A 246 -9.72 -4.24 -1.75
N ALA A 247 -8.76 -3.65 -2.47
CA ALA A 247 -8.46 -2.23 -2.35
C ALA A 247 -9.60 -1.30 -2.79
N TYR A 248 -10.38 -1.68 -3.80
CA TYR A 248 -11.49 -0.85 -4.27
C TYR A 248 -12.64 -0.86 -3.25
N ARG A 249 -13.02 -2.05 -2.76
CA ARG A 249 -13.98 -2.23 -1.68
C ARG A 249 -13.60 -1.43 -0.43
N ALA A 250 -12.34 -1.58 -0.01
CA ALA A 250 -11.82 -0.94 1.19
C ALA A 250 -11.82 0.59 1.10
N TYR A 251 -11.37 1.18 -0.02
CA TYR A 251 -11.09 2.62 -0.09
C TYR A 251 -12.19 3.45 -0.78
N VAL A 252 -12.91 2.92 -1.77
CA VAL A 252 -13.73 3.74 -2.69
C VAL A 252 -15.17 3.25 -2.86
N TYR A 253 -15.40 1.94 -2.95
CA TYR A 253 -16.73 1.38 -3.23
C TYR A 253 -17.82 1.86 -2.25
N GLN A 254 -19.04 2.08 -2.77
CA GLN A 254 -20.22 2.59 -2.05
C GLN A 254 -19.99 3.88 -1.24
N ARG A 255 -19.07 4.73 -1.72
CA ARG A 255 -18.84 6.07 -1.18
C ARG A 255 -19.14 7.11 -2.24
N SER A 256 -19.81 8.18 -1.83
CA SER A 256 -19.99 9.36 -2.68
C SER A 256 -18.77 10.27 -2.52
N ILE A 257 -17.93 10.34 -3.55
CA ILE A 257 -16.71 11.13 -3.58
C ILE A 257 -16.83 12.11 -4.75
N PRO A 258 -17.32 13.34 -4.53
CA PRO A 258 -17.82 14.22 -5.59
C PRO A 258 -16.75 14.70 -6.58
N ASN A 259 -15.48 14.68 -6.17
CA ASN A 259 -14.32 15.13 -6.94
C ASN A 259 -13.50 13.98 -7.54
N LEU A 260 -13.98 12.74 -7.44
CA LEU A 260 -13.33 11.55 -8.01
C LEU A 260 -14.08 11.07 -9.26
N THR A 261 -13.36 10.91 -10.36
CA THR A 261 -13.83 10.24 -11.58
C THR A 261 -13.11 8.90 -11.73
N LEU A 262 -13.87 7.82 -11.96
CA LEU A 262 -13.33 6.51 -12.29
C LEU A 262 -13.62 6.20 -13.76
N MET A 263 -12.60 6.04 -14.57
CA MET A 263 -12.69 5.55 -15.96
C MET A 263 -12.26 4.09 -16.00
N THR A 264 -13.17 3.19 -16.35
CA THR A 264 -12.91 1.74 -16.46
C THR A 264 -12.90 1.29 -17.91
N GLN A 265 -12.38 0.09 -18.15
CA GLN A 265 -12.23 -0.49 -19.48
C GLN A 265 -11.40 0.40 -20.44
N ALA A 266 -10.38 1.07 -19.89
CA ALA A 266 -9.49 1.95 -20.63
C ALA A 266 -8.02 1.63 -20.36
N ASN A 267 -7.25 1.41 -21.42
CA ASN A 267 -5.82 1.12 -21.32
C ASN A 267 -5.04 2.41 -21.53
N VAL A 268 -4.25 2.83 -20.55
CA VAL A 268 -3.27 3.92 -20.73
C VAL A 268 -2.08 3.39 -21.53
N GLY A 269 -1.74 4.08 -22.62
CA GLY A 269 -0.66 3.69 -23.52
C GLY A 269 0.67 4.36 -23.18
N LYS A 270 0.65 5.67 -22.92
CA LYS A 270 1.84 6.49 -22.60
C LYS A 270 1.45 7.73 -21.79
N VAL A 271 2.43 8.25 -21.07
CA VAL A 271 2.41 9.58 -20.46
C VAL A 271 2.73 10.61 -21.55
N LEU A 272 2.00 11.72 -21.56
CA LEU A 272 2.27 12.86 -22.42
C LEU A 272 3.32 13.74 -21.74
N LEU A 273 4.43 13.99 -22.44
CA LEU A 273 5.55 14.78 -21.94
C LEU A 273 5.68 16.09 -22.74
N SER A 274 5.91 17.20 -22.04
CA SER A 274 6.31 18.46 -22.68
C SER A 274 7.69 18.35 -23.35
N SER A 275 8.00 19.32 -24.21
CA SER A 275 9.30 19.42 -24.90
C SER A 275 10.30 20.33 -24.17
N ASP A 276 10.06 20.59 -22.88
CA ASP A 276 10.93 21.38 -22.01
C ASP A 276 12.28 20.67 -21.79
N SER A 277 13.30 21.41 -21.33
CA SER A 277 14.63 20.86 -21.03
C SER A 277 14.58 19.73 -19.98
N THR A 278 13.74 19.90 -18.96
CA THR A 278 13.29 18.84 -18.06
C THR A 278 11.83 18.53 -18.42
N PRO A 279 11.54 17.39 -19.06
CA PRO A 279 10.18 17.05 -19.46
C PRO A 279 9.20 17.12 -18.27
N LYS A 280 8.02 17.70 -18.49
CA LYS A 280 6.89 17.65 -17.55
C LYS A 280 5.86 16.65 -18.04
N ALA A 281 5.37 15.79 -17.16
CA ALA A 281 4.18 15.01 -17.44
C ALA A 281 2.93 15.90 -17.42
N THR A 282 2.28 16.05 -18.58
CA THR A 282 1.13 16.95 -18.77
C THR A 282 -0.19 16.20 -18.85
N GLY A 283 -0.17 14.86 -18.85
CA GLY A 283 -1.36 14.05 -19.06
C GLY A 283 -1.02 12.64 -19.54
N VAL A 284 -2.02 11.93 -20.04
CA VAL A 284 -1.85 10.58 -20.60
C VAL A 284 -2.68 10.39 -21.87
N GLU A 285 -2.21 9.49 -22.74
CA GLU A 285 -2.97 8.94 -23.86
C GLU A 285 -3.53 7.58 -23.46
N PHE A 286 -4.80 7.31 -23.78
CA PHE A 286 -5.45 6.05 -23.45
C PHE A 286 -6.42 5.60 -24.54
N ARG A 287 -6.70 4.29 -24.58
CA ARG A 287 -7.66 3.66 -25.49
C ARG A 287 -8.78 3.00 -24.69
N ASP A 288 -10.03 3.38 -24.96
CA ASP A 288 -11.21 2.77 -24.33
C ASP A 288 -11.64 1.47 -25.02
N ALA A 289 -12.66 0.81 -24.48
CA ALA A 289 -13.17 -0.46 -25.00
C ALA A 289 -13.76 -0.36 -26.42
N SER A 290 -14.11 0.83 -26.91
CA SER A 290 -14.58 1.02 -28.30
C SER A 290 -13.43 1.02 -29.31
N GLY A 291 -12.18 1.09 -28.84
CA GLY A 291 -10.98 1.25 -29.68
C GLY A 291 -10.61 2.71 -29.94
N GLY A 292 -11.44 3.67 -29.51
CA GLY A 292 -11.14 5.09 -29.58
C GLY A 292 -9.92 5.46 -28.73
N THR A 293 -9.02 6.27 -29.29
CA THR A 293 -7.83 6.77 -28.58
C THR A 293 -8.03 8.24 -28.23
N TYR A 294 -7.78 8.58 -26.96
CA TYR A 294 -8.09 9.88 -26.36
C TYR A 294 -6.91 10.36 -25.52
N THR A 295 -6.99 11.63 -25.13
CA THR A 295 -6.02 12.22 -24.20
C THR A 295 -6.73 12.86 -23.02
N VAL A 296 -6.07 12.94 -21.88
CA VAL A 296 -6.53 13.72 -20.73
C VAL A 296 -5.33 14.39 -20.07
N ASN A 297 -5.53 15.61 -19.57
CA ASN A 297 -4.46 16.42 -19.00
C ASN A 297 -4.40 16.30 -17.47
N ALA A 298 -3.19 16.38 -16.94
CA ALA A 298 -2.90 16.51 -15.52
C ALA A 298 -2.42 17.94 -15.22
N GLY A 299 -3.15 18.65 -14.36
CA GLY A 299 -2.81 20.01 -13.93
C GLY A 299 -1.62 20.03 -12.98
N LEU A 300 -1.54 19.05 -12.08
CA LEU A 300 -0.45 18.90 -11.10
C LEU A 300 0.44 17.72 -11.46
N GLU A 301 -0.06 16.49 -11.34
CA GLU A 301 0.77 15.29 -11.49
C GLU A 301 0.05 14.12 -12.18
N VAL A 302 0.83 13.33 -12.91
CA VAL A 302 0.48 11.96 -13.32
C VAL A 302 1.06 10.98 -12.31
N LEU A 303 0.24 10.08 -11.80
CA LEU A 303 0.61 9.13 -10.75
C LEU A 303 0.50 7.69 -11.29
N MET A 304 1.64 7.04 -11.51
CA MET A 304 1.70 5.69 -12.06
C MET A 304 1.44 4.65 -10.97
N ALA A 305 0.41 3.82 -11.17
CA ALA A 305 0.01 2.72 -10.29
C ALA A 305 -0.50 1.50 -11.09
N ALA A 306 0.11 1.23 -12.25
CA ALA A 306 -0.31 0.18 -13.19
C ALA A 306 0.25 -1.21 -12.86
N GLY A 307 1.03 -1.33 -11.78
CA GLY A 307 1.69 -2.55 -11.35
C GLY A 307 3.05 -2.74 -12.00
N SER A 308 3.89 -3.54 -11.35
CA SER A 308 5.30 -3.79 -11.72
C SER A 308 5.53 -4.31 -13.13
N ILE A 309 4.51 -4.91 -13.76
CA ILE A 309 4.59 -5.38 -15.14
C ILE A 309 4.29 -4.26 -16.15
N LYS A 310 3.22 -3.48 -15.93
CA LYS A 310 2.73 -2.53 -16.94
C LYS A 310 3.27 -1.11 -16.76
N THR A 311 3.58 -0.68 -15.54
CA THR A 311 4.23 0.61 -15.27
C THR A 311 5.51 0.82 -16.10
N PRO A 312 6.50 -0.09 -16.12
CA PRO A 312 7.71 0.12 -16.94
C PRO A 312 7.41 0.15 -18.44
N VAL A 313 6.41 -0.60 -18.91
CA VAL A 313 5.98 -0.58 -20.31
C VAL A 313 5.44 0.80 -20.69
N ILE A 314 4.56 1.39 -19.87
CA ILE A 314 4.01 2.72 -20.14
C ILE A 314 5.12 3.78 -20.11
N LEU A 315 6.03 3.72 -19.14
CA LEU A 315 7.17 4.65 -19.07
C LEU A 315 8.08 4.52 -20.31
N GLN A 316 8.40 3.30 -20.75
CA GLN A 316 9.19 3.07 -21.97
C GLN A 316 8.46 3.61 -23.21
N GLN A 317 7.16 3.36 -23.37
CA GLN A 317 6.35 3.95 -24.46
C GLN A 317 6.29 5.48 -24.42
N SER A 318 6.56 6.09 -23.27
CA SER A 318 6.62 7.53 -23.07
C SER A 318 8.00 8.14 -23.41
N GLY A 319 8.97 7.31 -23.80
CA GLY A 319 10.35 7.74 -24.04
C GLY A 319 11.22 7.77 -22.78
N ILE A 320 10.78 7.15 -21.67
CA ILE A 320 11.54 7.08 -20.42
C ILE A 320 12.04 5.65 -20.24
N GLY A 321 13.34 5.42 -20.42
CA GLY A 321 13.92 4.08 -20.33
C GLY A 321 15.30 3.96 -20.97
N PRO A 322 15.88 2.75 -21.00
CA PRO A 322 17.23 2.53 -21.52
C PRO A 322 17.30 2.84 -23.02
N SER A 323 18.30 3.59 -23.46
CA SER A 323 18.42 4.05 -24.86
C SER A 323 18.32 2.90 -25.86
N SER A 324 18.98 1.78 -25.58
CA SER A 324 19.00 0.59 -26.43
C SER A 324 17.63 -0.08 -26.56
N VAL A 325 16.82 -0.08 -25.50
CA VAL A 325 15.45 -0.64 -25.51
C VAL A 325 14.55 0.25 -26.35
N LEU A 326 14.59 1.57 -26.12
CA LEU A 326 13.73 2.52 -26.81
C LEU A 326 14.06 2.60 -28.30
N SER A 327 15.34 2.68 -28.66
CA SER A 327 15.77 2.73 -30.06
C SER A 327 15.37 1.47 -30.83
N SER A 328 15.50 0.29 -30.21
CA SER A 328 15.12 -0.99 -30.83
C SER A 328 13.60 -1.10 -31.05
N ALA A 329 12.80 -0.49 -30.16
CA ALA A 329 11.35 -0.45 -30.29
C ALA A 329 10.84 0.69 -31.21
N GLY A 330 11.72 1.58 -31.69
CA GLY A 330 11.34 2.74 -32.49
C GLY A 330 10.68 3.87 -31.69
N VAL A 331 11.02 4.01 -30.40
CA VAL A 331 10.57 5.08 -29.51
C VAL A 331 11.69 6.10 -29.31
N SER A 332 11.41 7.38 -29.54
CA SER A 332 12.37 8.46 -29.27
C SER A 332 12.59 8.63 -27.78
N GLN A 333 13.84 8.52 -27.34
CA GLN A 333 14.19 8.72 -25.93
C GLN A 333 14.04 10.19 -25.52
N LYS A 334 13.40 10.39 -24.36
CA LYS A 334 13.27 11.68 -23.66
C LYS A 334 14.14 11.70 -22.41
N VAL A 335 14.15 10.61 -21.66
CA VAL A 335 14.95 10.48 -20.44
C VAL A 335 15.58 9.08 -20.40
N ASN A 336 16.90 9.02 -20.20
CA ASN A 336 17.60 7.76 -20.00
C ASN A 336 17.55 7.34 -18.54
N LEU A 337 16.78 6.30 -18.26
CA LEU A 337 16.67 5.67 -16.93
C LEU A 337 16.62 4.15 -17.07
N PRO A 338 17.02 3.38 -16.05
CA PRO A 338 16.98 1.91 -16.07
C PRO A 338 15.56 1.33 -15.89
N VAL A 339 14.55 1.94 -16.52
CA VAL A 339 13.15 1.51 -16.46
C VAL A 339 12.99 0.11 -17.05
N GLY A 340 12.30 -0.76 -16.32
CA GLY A 340 12.06 -2.15 -16.68
C GLY A 340 13.24 -3.07 -16.37
N LEU A 341 14.36 -2.56 -15.86
CA LEU A 341 15.46 -3.38 -15.36
C LEU A 341 15.22 -3.77 -13.89
N ASN A 342 16.08 -4.61 -13.32
CA ASN A 342 15.99 -5.05 -11.92
C ASN A 342 14.63 -5.71 -11.58
N LEU A 343 14.02 -6.43 -12.53
CA LEU A 343 12.83 -7.22 -12.23
C LEU A 343 13.21 -8.33 -11.24
N ILE A 344 12.45 -8.44 -10.16
CA ILE A 344 12.60 -9.47 -9.13
C ILE A 344 11.25 -10.16 -8.96
N ASP A 345 11.20 -11.48 -9.09
CA ASP A 345 10.06 -12.29 -8.69
C ASP A 345 10.57 -13.62 -8.10
N GLN A 346 9.74 -14.27 -7.29
CA GLN A 346 10.07 -15.50 -6.57
C GLN A 346 9.52 -16.71 -7.34
N THR A 347 10.10 -17.89 -7.09
CA THR A 347 9.61 -19.17 -7.63
C THR A 347 8.90 -19.96 -6.55
N THR A 348 7.72 -20.48 -6.85
CA THR A 348 6.92 -21.32 -5.94
C THR A 348 6.84 -22.75 -6.45
N SER A 349 7.18 -23.69 -5.59
CA SER A 349 7.05 -25.13 -5.82
C SER A 349 6.03 -25.71 -4.85
N THR A 350 5.28 -26.72 -5.27
CA THR A 350 4.27 -27.37 -4.43
C THR A 350 4.73 -28.77 -4.04
N THR A 351 4.66 -29.10 -2.75
CA THR A 351 4.93 -30.44 -2.20
C THR A 351 3.71 -30.94 -1.42
N ASN A 352 3.44 -32.25 -1.46
CA ASN A 352 2.20 -32.82 -0.90
C ASN A 352 2.46 -34.15 -0.17
N TRP A 353 1.69 -34.36 0.90
CA TRP A 353 1.65 -35.56 1.71
C TRP A 353 0.20 -36.03 1.91
N LYS A 354 0.03 -37.34 1.97
CA LYS A 354 -1.20 -37.95 2.45
C LYS A 354 -1.20 -37.97 3.98
N ILE A 355 -2.27 -37.51 4.58
CA ILE A 355 -2.50 -37.52 6.03
C ILE A 355 -3.78 -38.30 6.38
N GLY A 356 -3.88 -38.78 7.62
CA GLY A 356 -5.07 -39.51 8.08
C GLY A 356 -6.34 -38.66 8.06
N SER A 357 -6.31 -37.53 8.75
CA SER A 357 -7.35 -36.49 8.67
C SER A 357 -6.73 -35.14 8.96
N ALA A 358 -7.12 -34.12 8.19
CA ALA A 358 -6.77 -32.74 8.47
C ALA A 358 -7.46 -32.27 9.78
N GLY A 359 -6.71 -31.59 10.64
CA GLY A 359 -7.25 -30.87 11.78
C GLY A 359 -7.29 -29.36 11.53
N GLY A 360 -8.26 -28.91 10.73
CA GLY A 360 -8.71 -27.51 10.68
C GLY A 360 -7.87 -26.52 9.85
N GLY A 361 -8.52 -25.86 8.87
CA GLY A 361 -7.91 -24.96 7.87
C GLY A 361 -7.53 -23.56 8.37
N GLY A 362 -6.44 -23.46 9.15
CA GLY A 362 -5.89 -22.18 9.64
C GLY A 362 -4.86 -21.49 8.73
N GLN A 363 -4.50 -22.11 7.60
CA GLN A 363 -3.49 -21.62 6.62
C GLN A 363 -2.23 -20.97 7.24
N PRO A 364 -1.58 -21.61 8.23
CA PRO A 364 -0.42 -21.03 8.87
C PRO A 364 0.75 -20.89 7.87
N ILE A 365 1.62 -19.93 8.16
CA ILE A 365 2.81 -19.65 7.37
C ILE A 365 4.03 -19.98 8.21
N THR A 366 5.00 -20.64 7.56
CA THR A 366 6.31 -20.91 8.12
C THR A 366 7.38 -20.14 7.35
N PHE A 367 8.18 -19.32 8.04
CA PHE A 367 9.33 -18.59 7.52
C PHE A 367 10.66 -19.15 8.07
N PRO A 368 11.24 -20.20 7.46
CA PRO A 368 12.54 -20.72 7.85
C PRO A 368 13.67 -19.73 7.62
N ARG A 369 14.67 -19.72 8.50
CA ARG A 369 15.91 -18.94 8.34
C ARG A 369 16.99 -19.81 7.71
N PHE A 370 18.12 -19.21 7.39
CA PHE A 370 19.29 -19.90 6.82
C PHE A 370 19.69 -21.17 7.60
N GLN A 371 19.81 -21.07 8.93
CA GLN A 371 20.18 -22.22 9.78
C GLN A 371 19.11 -23.32 9.85
N ASP A 372 17.86 -23.02 9.50
CA ASP A 372 16.77 -23.99 9.55
C ASP A 372 16.72 -24.83 8.26
N LEU A 373 17.21 -24.26 7.13
CA LEU A 373 17.23 -24.86 5.79
C LEU A 373 18.51 -25.64 5.46
N PHE A 374 19.66 -25.18 5.97
CA PHE A 374 20.98 -25.74 5.68
C PHE A 374 21.57 -26.47 6.89
N SER A 375 22.05 -27.70 6.69
CA SER A 375 22.51 -28.57 7.77
C SER A 375 23.95 -29.03 7.58
N GLY A 376 24.72 -29.06 8.67
CA GLY A 376 26.12 -29.48 8.66
C GLY A 376 27.07 -28.45 8.05
N THR A 377 28.35 -28.58 8.38
CA THR A 377 29.40 -27.62 8.00
C THR A 377 29.56 -27.49 6.49
N THR A 378 29.41 -28.59 5.74
CA THR A 378 29.60 -28.60 4.28
C THR A 378 28.53 -27.81 3.54
N GLU A 379 27.24 -28.05 3.80
CA GLU A 379 26.15 -27.31 3.13
C GLU A 379 26.21 -25.82 3.45
N VAL A 380 26.47 -25.48 4.72
CA VAL A 380 26.62 -24.10 5.18
C VAL A 380 27.77 -23.39 4.46
N ASN A 381 28.94 -24.02 4.38
CA ASN A 381 30.10 -23.42 3.72
C ASN A 381 29.89 -23.30 2.20
N ASN A 382 29.28 -24.31 1.58
CA ASN A 382 28.95 -24.28 0.15
C ASN A 382 28.00 -23.13 -0.17
N PHE A 383 26.91 -22.96 0.59
CA PHE A 383 25.98 -21.86 0.34
C PHE A 383 26.61 -20.49 0.62
N LYS A 384 27.39 -20.35 1.70
CA LYS A 384 28.16 -19.11 1.96
C LYS A 384 29.10 -18.75 0.80
N SER A 385 29.70 -19.74 0.14
CA SER A 385 30.51 -19.50 -1.06
C SER A 385 29.66 -18.98 -2.24
N LEU A 386 28.43 -19.47 -2.41
CA LEU A 386 27.51 -19.02 -3.46
C LEU A 386 27.04 -17.57 -3.28
N ILE A 387 27.06 -17.04 -2.06
CA ILE A 387 26.72 -15.64 -1.77
C ILE A 387 27.94 -14.82 -1.32
N SER A 388 29.15 -15.32 -1.59
CA SER A 388 30.38 -14.56 -1.36
C SER A 388 30.45 -13.33 -2.26
N ASN A 389 31.30 -12.37 -1.91
CA ASN A 389 31.50 -11.16 -2.71
C ASN A 389 31.88 -11.49 -4.18
N ALA A 390 32.73 -12.50 -4.39
CA ALA A 390 33.10 -12.94 -5.73
C ALA A 390 31.90 -13.48 -6.53
N SER A 391 31.07 -14.33 -5.91
CA SER A 391 29.86 -14.84 -6.55
C SER A 391 28.84 -13.74 -6.84
N ILE A 392 28.67 -12.78 -5.92
CA ILE A 392 27.82 -11.61 -6.12
C ILE A 392 28.27 -10.82 -7.36
N GLN A 393 29.57 -10.55 -7.52
CA GLN A 393 30.07 -9.85 -8.71
C GLN A 393 29.79 -10.64 -10.00
N SER A 394 29.89 -11.97 -9.96
CA SER A 394 29.51 -12.82 -11.10
C SER A 394 28.02 -12.72 -11.44
N TYR A 395 27.14 -12.62 -10.43
CA TYR A 395 25.71 -12.47 -10.65
C TYR A 395 25.35 -11.08 -11.19
N VAL A 396 26.04 -10.03 -10.71
CA VAL A 396 25.94 -8.67 -11.27
C VAL A 396 26.29 -8.68 -12.75
N GLN A 397 27.43 -9.28 -13.12
CA GLN A 397 27.85 -9.34 -14.52
C GLN A 397 26.86 -10.15 -15.37
N SER A 398 26.30 -11.25 -14.84
CA SER A 398 25.24 -12.01 -15.51
C SER A 398 23.98 -11.18 -15.75
N ALA A 399 23.59 -10.33 -14.79
CA ALA A 399 22.46 -9.42 -14.94
C ALA A 399 22.72 -8.36 -16.02
N VAL A 400 23.90 -7.73 -16.00
CA VAL A 400 24.33 -6.74 -16.99
C VAL A 400 24.36 -7.34 -18.40
N ASN A 401 24.96 -8.53 -18.56
CA ASN A 401 25.09 -9.19 -19.86
C ASN A 401 23.73 -9.53 -20.49
N ALA A 402 22.70 -9.83 -19.69
CA ALA A 402 21.35 -10.06 -20.21
C ALA A 402 20.54 -8.76 -20.41
N GLY A 403 21.15 -7.60 -20.12
CA GLY A 403 20.44 -6.32 -20.09
C GLY A 403 19.32 -6.31 -19.06
N ALA A 404 19.50 -6.98 -17.93
CA ALA A 404 18.61 -6.96 -16.76
C ALA A 404 19.03 -5.91 -15.72
N TYR A 405 20.19 -5.29 -15.93
CA TYR A 405 20.72 -4.20 -15.13
C TYR A 405 21.67 -3.35 -15.96
N ASP A 406 21.82 -2.06 -15.66
CA ASP A 406 22.73 -1.18 -16.40
C ASP A 406 24.18 -1.36 -15.90
N SER A 407 25.11 -1.50 -16.84
CA SER A 407 26.54 -1.54 -16.58
C SER A 407 27.03 -0.31 -15.80
N ALA A 408 26.51 0.88 -16.11
CA ALA A 408 26.94 2.15 -15.51
C ALA A 408 26.56 2.27 -14.02
N SER A 409 25.53 1.54 -13.58
CA SER A 409 25.07 1.54 -12.20
C SER A 409 25.27 0.19 -11.50
N SER A 410 26.02 -0.74 -12.10
CA SER A 410 26.20 -2.13 -11.62
C SER A 410 26.66 -2.26 -10.16
N SER A 411 27.36 -1.26 -9.63
CA SER A 411 27.69 -1.16 -8.20
C SER A 411 26.47 -1.10 -7.29
N GLY A 412 25.36 -0.54 -7.79
CA GLY A 412 24.05 -0.56 -7.12
C GLY A 412 23.53 -1.98 -6.93
N LEU A 413 23.57 -2.82 -7.96
CA LEU A 413 23.17 -4.23 -7.83
C LEU A 413 24.09 -5.00 -6.88
N ALA A 414 25.41 -4.79 -6.98
CA ALA A 414 26.36 -5.38 -6.03
C ALA A 414 26.02 -5.02 -4.58
N LYS A 415 25.64 -3.75 -4.33
CA LYS A 415 25.23 -3.28 -3.01
C LYS A 415 23.94 -3.95 -2.52
N ILE A 416 22.90 -4.02 -3.36
CA ILE A 416 21.63 -4.68 -3.02
C ILE A 416 21.87 -6.15 -2.67
N LEU A 417 22.63 -6.87 -3.49
CA LEU A 417 22.92 -8.29 -3.26
C LEU A 417 23.80 -8.51 -2.03
N GLY A 418 24.71 -7.59 -1.73
CA GLY A 418 25.51 -7.60 -0.50
C GLY A 418 24.65 -7.42 0.77
N ILE A 419 23.70 -6.48 0.75
CA ILE A 419 22.71 -6.30 1.82
C ILE A 419 21.88 -7.57 2.01
N GLN A 420 21.41 -8.17 0.92
CA GLN A 420 20.65 -9.42 0.96
C GLN A 420 21.45 -10.59 1.54
N ALA A 421 22.74 -10.70 1.20
CA ALA A 421 23.63 -11.70 1.79
C ALA A 421 23.84 -11.49 3.30
N ASP A 422 23.95 -10.24 3.75
CA ASP A 422 24.02 -9.90 5.18
C ASP A 422 22.76 -10.33 5.93
N TRP A 423 21.57 -10.11 5.36
CA TRP A 423 20.32 -10.56 5.96
C TRP A 423 20.28 -12.07 6.18
N ILE A 424 20.73 -12.83 5.18
CA ILE A 424 20.75 -14.30 5.20
C ILE A 424 21.72 -14.80 6.27
N ILE A 425 22.93 -14.25 6.33
CA ILE A 425 24.00 -14.81 7.18
C ILE A 425 24.00 -14.24 8.59
N ASN A 426 23.71 -12.95 8.75
CA ASN A 426 23.95 -12.22 9.99
C ASN A 426 22.68 -11.72 10.68
N LYS A 427 21.55 -11.59 9.97
CA LYS A 427 20.30 -11.05 10.54
C LYS A 427 19.23 -12.10 10.84
N GLY A 428 19.43 -13.35 10.41
CA GLY A 428 18.46 -14.43 10.63
C GLY A 428 17.12 -14.16 9.96
N VAL A 429 17.15 -13.58 8.76
CA VAL A 429 15.95 -13.31 7.95
C VAL A 429 15.17 -14.60 7.66
N GLY A 430 13.84 -14.50 7.62
CA GLY A 430 12.99 -15.51 6.97
C GLY A 430 13.42 -15.64 5.51
N MET A 431 14.15 -16.71 5.20
CA MET A 431 14.82 -16.93 3.93
C MET A 431 13.89 -17.56 2.90
N SER A 432 12.93 -18.36 3.35
CA SER A 432 11.88 -18.94 2.52
C SER A 432 10.54 -18.79 3.22
N GLU A 433 9.47 -19.03 2.47
CA GLU A 433 8.11 -19.15 2.99
C GLU A 433 7.56 -20.50 2.59
N ASN A 434 6.93 -21.20 3.53
CA ASN A 434 6.08 -22.34 3.26
C ASN A 434 4.67 -21.97 3.71
N PHE A 435 3.77 -21.89 2.73
CA PHE A 435 2.36 -21.69 2.95
C PHE A 435 1.71 -23.06 3.11
N ASP A 436 1.36 -23.39 4.36
CA ASP A 436 0.86 -24.70 4.72
C ASP A 436 -0.66 -24.75 4.49
N TYR A 437 -1.17 -25.80 3.85
CA TYR A 437 -2.61 -26.03 3.75
C TYR A 437 -2.95 -27.50 3.97
N SER A 438 -4.09 -27.73 4.63
CA SER A 438 -4.62 -29.07 4.82
C SER A 438 -6.08 -29.14 4.38
N TYR A 439 -6.40 -30.08 3.49
CA TYR A 439 -7.76 -30.30 3.01
C TYR A 439 -8.04 -31.80 2.89
N GLY A 440 -9.07 -32.28 3.60
CA GLY A 440 -9.42 -33.70 3.65
C GLY A 440 -8.26 -34.55 4.18
N GLN A 441 -7.66 -35.33 3.29
CA GLN A 441 -6.52 -36.23 3.56
C GLN A 441 -5.20 -35.73 2.94
N THR A 442 -5.11 -34.45 2.59
CA THR A 442 -3.90 -33.84 2.00
C THR A 442 -3.32 -32.80 2.96
N LEU A 443 -2.02 -32.89 3.19
CA LEU A 443 -1.17 -31.80 3.67
C LEU A 443 -0.32 -31.33 2.50
N GLY A 444 -0.45 -30.08 2.11
CA GLY A 444 0.33 -29.48 1.03
C GLY A 444 1.05 -28.22 1.47
N TYR A 445 2.10 -27.90 0.73
CA TYR A 445 2.93 -26.73 0.95
C TYR A 445 3.19 -26.05 -0.38
N ASP A 446 2.77 -24.81 -0.52
CA ASP A 446 3.29 -23.91 -1.55
C ASP A 446 4.53 -23.21 -0.96
N SER A 447 5.70 -23.44 -1.55
CA SER A 447 6.98 -23.08 -0.94
C SER A 447 7.86 -22.25 -1.88
N TRP A 448 8.35 -21.10 -1.41
CA TRP A 448 9.18 -20.20 -2.21
C TRP A 448 10.37 -19.63 -1.45
N TYR A 449 11.52 -19.58 -2.14
CA TYR A 449 12.66 -18.80 -1.72
C TYR A 449 12.36 -17.30 -1.86
N LEU A 450 12.57 -16.54 -0.78
CA LEU A 450 12.11 -15.15 -0.71
C LEU A 450 13.08 -14.15 -1.33
N LEU A 451 14.37 -14.48 -1.41
CA LEU A 451 15.45 -13.50 -1.63
C LEU A 451 16.28 -13.82 -2.88
N PRO A 452 15.71 -13.86 -4.10
CA PRO A 452 16.45 -14.24 -5.30
C PRO A 452 17.60 -13.25 -5.61
N PHE A 453 18.74 -13.80 -6.03
CA PHE A 453 19.92 -13.05 -6.50
C PHE A 453 19.85 -12.76 -8.00
N GLY A 454 19.15 -13.59 -8.78
CA GLY A 454 18.86 -13.32 -10.18
C GLY A 454 18.11 -12.01 -10.38
N ARG A 455 18.33 -11.36 -11.55
CA ARG A 455 17.59 -10.16 -11.97
C ARG A 455 17.12 -10.33 -13.40
N GLY A 456 15.87 -9.94 -13.63
CA GLY A 456 15.20 -9.96 -14.91
C GLY A 456 14.98 -8.58 -15.52
N SER A 457 14.18 -8.53 -16.60
CA SER A 457 13.74 -7.28 -17.21
C SER A 457 12.36 -7.35 -17.86
N ILE A 458 11.78 -6.17 -18.09
CA ILE A 458 10.58 -5.95 -18.92
C ILE A 458 10.94 -4.91 -19.98
N LYS A 459 10.72 -5.23 -21.26
CA LYS A 459 11.14 -4.39 -22.40
C LYS A 459 10.07 -4.36 -23.47
N ILE A 460 9.70 -3.17 -23.92
CA ILE A 460 8.87 -2.99 -25.12
C ILE A 460 9.62 -3.45 -26.38
N ASN A 461 8.86 -3.98 -27.35
CA ASN A 461 9.41 -4.44 -28.63
C ASN A 461 8.93 -3.57 -29.83
N THR A 462 8.05 -2.62 -29.57
CA THR A 462 7.36 -1.80 -30.57
C THR A 462 6.95 -0.46 -29.97
N ASN A 463 6.77 0.55 -30.81
CA ASN A 463 6.23 1.86 -30.46
C ASN A 463 4.69 1.93 -30.49
N GLN A 464 4.01 0.79 -30.63
CA GLN A 464 2.56 0.67 -30.57
C GLN A 464 2.11 0.28 -29.16
N PRO A 465 1.66 1.24 -28.32
CA PRO A 465 1.45 0.99 -26.89
C PRO A 465 0.27 0.04 -26.57
N TYR A 466 -0.64 -0.15 -27.53
CA TYR A 466 -1.87 -0.93 -27.35
C TYR A 466 -1.79 -2.36 -27.91
N ASP A 467 -0.69 -2.73 -28.56
CA ASP A 467 -0.49 -4.07 -29.14
C ASP A 467 -0.13 -5.12 -28.09
N ASN A 468 0.13 -4.70 -26.84
CA ASN A 468 0.62 -5.54 -25.74
C ASN A 468 1.86 -6.39 -26.11
N ASN A 469 2.68 -5.90 -27.05
CA ASN A 469 3.91 -6.57 -27.47
C ASN A 469 5.11 -6.01 -26.68
N PHE A 470 5.43 -6.70 -25.61
CA PHE A 470 6.60 -6.48 -24.75
C PHE A 470 7.07 -7.81 -24.18
N SER A 471 8.35 -7.90 -23.83
CA SER A 471 8.94 -9.08 -23.20
C SER A 471 8.91 -8.94 -21.68
N ILE A 472 8.66 -10.06 -20.99
CA ILE A 472 8.78 -10.19 -19.53
C ILE A 472 9.74 -11.35 -19.28
N ASP A 473 10.93 -11.05 -18.79
CA ASP A 473 11.93 -12.08 -18.50
C ASP A 473 12.40 -11.95 -17.04
N PRO A 474 11.77 -12.66 -16.09
CA PRO A 474 12.17 -12.66 -14.68
C PRO A 474 13.54 -13.32 -14.43
N ARG A 475 14.03 -14.15 -15.37
CA ARG A 475 15.25 -14.95 -15.23
C ARG A 475 15.26 -15.82 -13.98
N TYR A 476 14.15 -16.54 -13.77
CA TYR A 476 13.99 -17.43 -12.63
C TYR A 476 15.14 -18.42 -12.51
N LEU A 477 15.65 -18.59 -11.29
CA LEU A 477 16.68 -19.58 -10.96
C LEU A 477 17.96 -19.44 -11.80
N SER A 478 18.26 -18.23 -12.30
CA SER A 478 19.42 -17.96 -13.15
C SER A 478 20.76 -18.05 -12.39
N THR A 479 20.74 -17.95 -11.06
CA THR A 479 21.94 -18.12 -10.22
C THR A 479 21.98 -19.48 -9.51
N ASN A 480 23.19 -19.95 -9.18
CA ASN A 480 23.35 -21.16 -8.36
C ASN A 480 22.74 -20.97 -6.96
N ALA A 481 22.89 -19.78 -6.37
CA ALA A 481 22.31 -19.46 -5.07
C ALA A 481 20.78 -19.66 -5.08
N ASP A 482 20.08 -19.17 -6.10
CA ASP A 482 18.62 -19.32 -6.23
C ASP A 482 18.19 -20.79 -6.34
N ARG A 483 18.89 -21.58 -7.18
CA ARG A 483 18.60 -23.01 -7.37
C ARG A 483 18.75 -23.80 -6.08
N ILE A 484 19.88 -23.61 -5.40
CA ILE A 484 20.18 -24.32 -4.15
C ILE A 484 19.26 -23.86 -3.02
N ALA A 485 18.96 -22.56 -2.93
CA ALA A 485 18.02 -22.03 -1.95
C ALA A 485 16.61 -22.59 -2.15
N GLN A 486 16.09 -22.60 -3.39
CA GLN A 486 14.77 -23.16 -3.68
C GLN A 486 14.73 -24.67 -3.40
N GLY A 487 15.80 -25.42 -3.71
CA GLY A 487 15.93 -26.82 -3.33
C GLY A 487 15.89 -27.02 -1.80
N ALA A 488 16.54 -26.14 -1.04
CA ALA A 488 16.55 -26.21 0.42
C ALA A 488 15.17 -25.90 1.02
N THR A 489 14.46 -24.92 0.44
CA THR A 489 13.08 -24.56 0.76
C THR A 489 12.15 -25.77 0.66
N VAL A 490 12.13 -26.47 -0.48
CA VAL A 490 11.23 -27.63 -0.66
C VAL A 490 11.70 -28.88 0.09
N ARG A 491 13.01 -29.04 0.34
CA ARG A 491 13.52 -30.13 1.18
C ARG A 491 13.05 -30.00 2.63
N PHE A 492 12.93 -28.76 3.10
CA PHE A 492 12.50 -28.47 4.46
C PHE A 492 11.09 -29.01 4.76
N THR A 493 10.16 -28.98 3.80
CA THR A 493 8.80 -29.49 4.00
C THR A 493 8.77 -31.00 4.23
N ARG A 494 9.68 -31.78 3.60
CA ARG A 494 9.88 -33.21 3.91
C ARG A 494 10.43 -33.42 5.32
N LYS A 495 11.41 -32.60 5.75
CA LYS A 495 11.97 -32.65 7.11
C LYS A 495 10.87 -32.41 8.15
N VAL A 496 10.07 -31.36 7.98
CA VAL A 496 8.97 -31.02 8.90
C VAL A 496 7.92 -32.12 8.94
N SER A 497 7.45 -32.58 7.78
CA SER A 497 6.43 -33.63 7.69
C SER A 497 6.89 -34.97 8.29
N GLY A 498 8.19 -35.25 8.28
CA GLY A 498 8.80 -36.42 8.91
C GLY A 498 9.11 -36.26 10.41
N THR A 499 8.87 -35.10 11.01
CA THR A 499 9.22 -34.81 12.41
C THR A 499 8.05 -35.09 13.36
N SER A 500 8.33 -35.71 14.50
CA SER A 500 7.33 -35.97 15.56
C SER A 500 6.99 -34.69 16.34
N PRO A 501 5.71 -34.50 16.76
CA PRO A 501 4.57 -35.41 16.64
C PRO A 501 3.78 -35.35 15.32
N LEU A 502 4.06 -34.42 14.40
CA LEU A 502 3.34 -34.27 13.13
C LEU A 502 3.40 -35.55 12.29
N SER A 503 4.56 -36.20 12.25
CA SER A 503 4.78 -37.43 11.48
C SER A 503 3.82 -38.58 11.83
N SER A 504 3.23 -38.58 13.02
CA SER A 504 2.19 -39.57 13.39
C SER A 504 0.91 -39.44 12.56
N SER A 505 0.64 -38.28 11.97
CA SER A 505 -0.51 -38.02 11.09
C SER A 505 -0.17 -38.15 9.61
N VAL A 506 1.11 -38.21 9.25
CA VAL A 506 1.61 -38.29 7.87
C VAL A 506 1.74 -39.76 7.46
N GLN A 507 0.97 -40.17 6.45
CA GLN A 507 0.95 -41.55 5.95
C GLN A 507 2.00 -41.79 4.88
N SER A 508 2.10 -40.88 3.90
CA SER A 508 3.06 -40.98 2.80
C SER A 508 3.27 -39.63 2.12
N GLU A 509 4.38 -39.49 1.40
CA GLU A 509 4.61 -38.35 0.51
C GLU A 509 4.07 -38.64 -0.89
N SER A 510 3.31 -37.70 -1.46
CA SER A 510 2.79 -37.79 -2.82
C SER A 510 3.55 -36.91 -3.82
N THR A 511 4.08 -35.76 -3.41
CA THR A 511 4.86 -34.87 -4.28
C THR A 511 6.05 -34.27 -3.53
N PRO A 512 7.30 -34.42 -4.02
CA PRO A 512 7.70 -35.16 -5.22
C PRO A 512 7.52 -36.69 -5.14
N GLY A 513 7.47 -37.26 -3.94
CA GLY A 513 7.53 -38.70 -3.73
C GLY A 513 8.97 -39.21 -3.68
N THR A 514 9.17 -40.34 -3.01
CA THR A 514 10.49 -40.94 -2.79
C THR A 514 11.05 -41.70 -3.99
N SER A 515 10.24 -41.94 -5.02
CA SER A 515 10.70 -42.46 -6.32
C SER A 515 11.35 -41.37 -7.19
N THR A 516 10.84 -40.14 -7.14
CA THR A 516 11.35 -39.01 -7.91
C THR A 516 12.53 -38.33 -7.21
N VAL A 517 12.41 -38.11 -5.90
CA VAL A 517 13.51 -37.61 -5.07
C VAL A 517 13.71 -38.58 -3.90
N PRO A 518 14.66 -39.54 -3.99
CA PRO A 518 14.92 -40.53 -2.94
C PRO A 518 15.09 -39.95 -1.54
N GLN A 519 14.74 -40.72 -0.50
CA GLN A 519 14.69 -40.26 0.90
C GLN A 519 15.98 -39.60 1.38
N ASN A 520 17.13 -40.14 0.98
CA ASN A 520 18.47 -39.69 1.38
C ASN A 520 19.15 -38.82 0.31
N SER A 521 18.37 -38.20 -0.58
CA SER A 521 18.91 -37.33 -1.63
C SER A 521 19.58 -36.09 -1.05
N ASN A 522 20.71 -35.72 -1.63
CA ASN A 522 21.41 -34.49 -1.30
C ASN A 522 20.64 -33.25 -1.81
N LEU A 523 21.14 -32.06 -1.46
CA LEU A 523 20.51 -30.79 -1.82
C LEU A 523 20.47 -30.54 -3.34
N ASP A 524 21.45 -31.03 -4.10
CA ASP A 524 21.50 -30.86 -5.56
C ASP A 524 20.36 -31.59 -6.28
N ALA A 525 19.98 -32.76 -5.79
CA ALA A 525 18.82 -33.50 -6.32
C ALA A 525 17.51 -32.73 -6.09
N TRP A 526 17.34 -32.12 -4.91
CA TRP A 526 16.20 -31.26 -4.61
C TRP A 526 16.18 -29.99 -5.46
N ALA A 527 17.33 -29.33 -5.65
CA ALA A 527 17.46 -28.18 -6.54
C ALA A 527 17.10 -28.57 -7.99
N THR A 528 17.53 -29.75 -8.43
CA THR A 528 17.24 -30.29 -9.78
C THR A 528 15.76 -30.60 -9.97
N TRP A 529 15.07 -31.05 -8.92
CA TRP A 529 13.63 -31.23 -8.97
C TRP A 529 12.92 -29.87 -9.01
N ALA A 530 13.23 -28.98 -8.07
CA ALA A 530 12.55 -27.69 -7.92
C ALA A 530 12.69 -26.80 -9.16
N GLN A 531 13.86 -26.81 -9.83
CA GLN A 531 14.08 -26.00 -11.04
C GLN A 531 13.13 -26.36 -12.20
N ASN A 532 12.57 -27.57 -12.21
CA ASN A 532 11.65 -28.04 -13.25
C ASN A 532 10.19 -28.07 -12.78
N HIS A 533 9.92 -27.77 -11.50
CA HIS A 533 8.60 -27.89 -10.87
C HIS A 533 8.31 -26.61 -10.07
N TYR A 534 8.16 -25.51 -10.79
CA TYR A 534 7.82 -24.23 -10.18
C TYR A 534 6.83 -23.44 -11.04
N ARG A 535 6.19 -22.46 -10.39
CA ARG A 535 5.49 -21.34 -11.01
C ARG A 535 6.09 -20.01 -10.53
N SER A 536 5.80 -18.93 -11.23
CA SER A 536 5.93 -17.58 -10.65
C SER A 536 5.16 -17.50 -9.32
N ASN A 537 5.72 -16.81 -8.32
CA ASN A 537 4.99 -16.50 -7.08
C ASN A 537 4.03 -15.31 -7.25
N TRP A 538 4.09 -14.62 -8.38
CA TRP A 538 3.29 -13.44 -8.68
C TRP A 538 3.59 -12.26 -7.74
N HIS A 539 4.85 -12.14 -7.31
CA HIS A 539 5.37 -11.00 -6.55
C HIS A 539 6.42 -10.18 -7.33
N PRO A 540 6.19 -9.86 -8.63
CA PRO A 540 7.15 -9.06 -9.39
C PRO A 540 7.29 -7.65 -8.82
N ILE A 541 8.52 -7.18 -8.65
CA ILE A 541 8.87 -5.84 -8.15
C ILE A 541 10.14 -5.31 -8.84
N GLY A 542 10.55 -4.09 -8.52
CA GLY A 542 11.89 -3.56 -8.85
C GLY A 542 12.06 -2.90 -10.22
N THR A 543 11.04 -2.95 -11.07
CA THR A 543 11.07 -2.46 -12.46
C THR A 543 11.10 -0.93 -12.61
N ALA A 544 10.86 -0.20 -11.53
CA ALA A 544 11.06 1.25 -11.42
C ALA A 544 11.60 1.59 -10.02
N ALA A 545 12.69 0.93 -9.63
CA ALA A 545 13.20 0.91 -8.27
C ALA A 545 13.42 2.31 -7.65
N MET A 546 12.99 2.45 -6.39
CA MET A 546 13.23 3.61 -5.53
C MET A 546 14.59 3.47 -4.85
N MET A 547 15.59 4.16 -5.39
CA MET A 547 16.97 4.20 -4.91
C MET A 547 17.63 5.48 -5.42
N SER A 548 18.81 5.83 -4.91
CA SER A 548 19.61 6.88 -5.57
C SER A 548 19.86 6.57 -7.05
N GLN A 549 19.78 7.60 -7.89
CA GLN A 549 19.93 7.46 -9.34
C GLN A 549 21.27 6.81 -9.76
N ASN A 550 22.37 7.12 -9.08
CA ASN A 550 23.69 6.53 -9.33
C ASN A 550 23.77 5.03 -8.98
N LEU A 551 22.83 4.51 -8.19
CA LEU A 551 22.68 3.09 -7.90
C LEU A 551 21.65 2.42 -8.82
N GLY A 552 21.22 3.08 -9.91
CA GLY A 552 20.24 2.54 -10.84
C GLY A 552 18.79 2.77 -10.41
N GLY A 553 18.54 3.78 -9.58
CA GLY A 553 17.18 4.20 -9.22
C GLY A 553 16.42 4.85 -10.39
N VAL A 554 15.12 4.61 -10.45
CA VAL A 554 14.18 5.25 -11.38
C VAL A 554 13.39 6.36 -10.69
N VAL A 555 13.06 6.17 -9.40
CA VAL A 555 12.36 7.17 -8.59
C VAL A 555 13.14 7.52 -7.32
N ASP A 556 12.94 8.73 -6.82
CA ASP A 556 13.47 9.18 -5.53
C ASP A 556 12.63 8.71 -4.33
N SER A 557 13.06 9.05 -3.11
CA SER A 557 12.35 8.72 -1.85
C SER A 557 10.98 9.40 -1.68
N SER A 558 10.62 10.29 -2.60
CA SER A 558 9.30 10.92 -2.72
C SER A 558 8.51 10.38 -3.91
N HIS A 559 8.91 9.23 -4.47
CA HIS A 559 8.30 8.57 -5.62
C HIS A 559 8.41 9.32 -6.94
N LYS A 560 9.17 10.43 -7.02
CA LYS A 560 9.30 11.24 -8.24
C LYS A 560 10.24 10.57 -9.21
N VAL A 561 9.82 10.49 -10.48
CA VAL A 561 10.66 9.95 -11.56
C VAL A 561 11.82 10.91 -11.82
N TYR A 562 13.05 10.38 -11.77
CA TYR A 562 14.23 11.21 -12.03
C TYR A 562 14.18 11.86 -13.42
N GLY A 563 14.51 13.15 -13.50
CA GLY A 563 14.53 13.88 -14.76
C GLY A 563 13.17 14.15 -15.39
N VAL A 564 12.05 13.91 -14.68
CA VAL A 564 10.69 14.23 -15.14
C VAL A 564 9.93 14.97 -14.04
N SER A 565 9.39 16.14 -14.35
CA SER A 565 8.54 16.88 -13.42
C SER A 565 7.07 16.43 -13.51
N GLY A 566 6.35 16.45 -12.39
CA GLY A 566 4.93 16.09 -12.34
C GLY A 566 4.63 14.61 -12.60
N LEU A 567 5.60 13.72 -12.44
CA LEU A 567 5.43 12.27 -12.62
C LEU A 567 5.95 11.49 -11.42
N ARG A 568 5.13 10.58 -10.90
CA ARG A 568 5.52 9.64 -9.84
C ARG A 568 5.18 8.20 -10.18
N VAL A 569 5.90 7.26 -9.55
CA VAL A 569 5.56 5.83 -9.54
C VAL A 569 5.26 5.38 -8.12
N ILE A 570 4.07 4.84 -7.89
CA ILE A 570 3.59 4.40 -6.59
C ILE A 570 2.91 3.03 -6.74
N ASP A 571 3.68 1.99 -7.00
CA ASP A 571 3.22 0.60 -6.97
C ASP A 571 4.40 -0.35 -6.69
N GLY A 572 4.20 -1.67 -6.81
CA GLY A 572 5.27 -2.66 -6.58
C GLY A 572 6.54 -2.47 -7.42
N SER A 573 6.51 -1.70 -8.51
CA SER A 573 7.69 -1.38 -9.32
C SER A 573 8.80 -0.72 -8.50
N VAL A 574 8.45 0.01 -7.43
CA VAL A 574 9.41 0.85 -6.70
C VAL A 574 10.24 0.09 -5.67
N LEU A 575 9.87 -1.13 -5.29
CA LEU A 575 10.62 -1.88 -4.28
C LEU A 575 11.96 -2.37 -4.86
N PRO A 576 13.12 -1.92 -4.35
CA PRO A 576 14.42 -2.23 -4.95
C PRO A 576 14.94 -3.64 -4.64
N PHE A 577 14.38 -4.28 -3.63
CA PHE A 577 14.68 -5.64 -3.19
C PHE A 577 13.40 -6.31 -2.69
N GLN A 578 13.43 -7.64 -2.66
CA GLN A 578 12.31 -8.44 -2.18
C GLN A 578 12.29 -8.49 -0.64
N VAL A 579 11.12 -8.76 -0.09
CA VAL A 579 10.87 -8.77 1.35
C VAL A 579 10.33 -10.12 1.82
N SER A 580 10.52 -10.43 3.10
CA SER A 580 10.08 -11.70 3.70
C SER A 580 8.64 -11.58 4.22
N SER A 581 7.70 -11.32 3.31
CA SER A 581 6.29 -11.08 3.61
C SER A 581 5.46 -11.03 2.31
N HIS A 582 4.14 -11.15 2.41
CA HIS A 582 3.24 -10.77 1.33
C HIS A 582 3.29 -9.25 1.09
N LEU A 583 3.27 -8.85 -0.18
CA LEU A 583 3.58 -7.46 -0.58
C LEU A 583 2.55 -6.40 -0.13
N MET A 584 1.31 -6.80 0.18
CA MET A 584 0.21 -5.84 0.37
C MET A 584 0.51 -4.80 1.45
N SER A 585 1.00 -5.21 2.62
CA SER A 585 1.26 -4.31 3.75
C SER A 585 2.24 -3.20 3.39
N VAL A 586 3.33 -3.56 2.70
CA VAL A 586 4.35 -2.60 2.26
C VAL A 586 3.81 -1.68 1.17
N ILE A 587 3.08 -2.18 0.18
CA ILE A 587 2.54 -1.35 -0.90
C ILE A 587 1.45 -0.40 -0.39
N TYR A 588 0.58 -0.84 0.53
CA TYR A 588 -0.36 0.06 1.20
C TYR A 588 0.37 1.15 1.99
N GLY A 589 1.39 0.78 2.77
CA GLY A 589 2.20 1.74 3.52
C GLY A 589 2.88 2.78 2.62
N LEU A 590 3.48 2.35 1.51
CA LEU A 590 4.09 3.26 0.53
C LEU A 590 3.05 4.17 -0.13
N ALA A 591 1.88 3.67 -0.49
CA ALA A 591 0.83 4.46 -1.12
C ALA A 591 0.22 5.50 -0.16
N GLU A 592 0.00 5.13 1.10
CA GLU A 592 -0.46 6.05 2.16
C GLU A 592 0.57 7.16 2.42
N ARG A 593 1.86 6.80 2.49
CA ARG A 593 2.96 7.76 2.62
C ARG A 593 3.04 8.69 1.40
N ALA A 594 2.93 8.13 0.19
CA ALA A 594 2.98 8.91 -1.05
C ALA A 594 1.84 9.93 -1.12
N ALA A 595 0.63 9.58 -0.68
CA ALA A 595 -0.49 10.51 -0.62
C ALA A 595 -0.19 11.74 0.26
N ASP A 596 0.41 11.53 1.45
CA ASP A 596 0.77 12.63 2.35
C ASP A 596 1.88 13.51 1.74
N LEU A 597 2.87 12.91 1.05
CA LEU A 597 3.91 13.66 0.35
C LEU A 597 3.37 14.49 -0.82
N ILE A 598 2.43 13.94 -1.59
CA ILE A 598 1.77 14.66 -2.70
C ILE A 598 0.97 15.84 -2.17
N LYS A 599 0.19 15.65 -1.10
CA LYS A 599 -0.56 16.73 -0.43
C LYS A 599 0.37 17.81 0.11
N LYS A 600 1.54 17.43 0.63
CA LYS A 600 2.55 18.39 1.10
C LYS A 600 3.13 19.22 -0.05
N ASP A 601 3.38 18.60 -1.20
CA ASP A 601 3.90 19.30 -2.39
C ASP A 601 2.83 20.19 -3.05
N HIS A 602 1.55 19.83 -2.91
CA HIS A 602 0.41 20.56 -3.49
C HIS A 602 -0.67 20.84 -2.42
N PRO A 603 -0.41 21.77 -1.48
CA PRO A 603 -1.34 22.05 -0.40
C PRO A 603 -2.69 22.54 -0.93
N SER A 604 -3.75 22.26 -0.17
CA SER A 604 -5.12 22.64 -0.52
C SER A 604 -5.26 24.14 -0.72
N SER A 605 -5.90 24.52 -1.83
CA SER A 605 -6.18 25.90 -2.22
C SER A 605 -7.10 26.66 -1.23
N GLY A 606 -7.60 25.99 -0.18
CA GLY A 606 -8.45 26.55 0.87
C GLY A 606 -7.79 26.73 2.24
N SER A 607 -6.54 26.32 2.44
CA SER A 607 -5.79 26.65 3.67
C SER A 607 -5.05 27.97 3.45
N SER A 608 -5.79 29.07 3.48
CA SER A 608 -5.12 30.37 3.62
C SER A 608 -4.43 30.36 4.98
N THR A 609 -3.12 30.56 4.98
CA THR A 609 -2.40 30.91 6.19
C THR A 609 -2.97 32.22 6.70
N LYS A 610 -3.50 32.20 7.92
CA LYS A 610 -4.17 33.33 8.56
C LYS A 610 -3.49 33.70 9.86
N THR A 611 -3.48 34.99 10.16
CA THR A 611 -3.14 35.49 11.48
C THR A 611 -4.41 35.68 12.30
N ILE A 612 -4.45 35.20 13.54
CA ILE A 612 -5.59 35.40 14.45
C ILE A 612 -5.21 36.48 15.46
N ARG A 613 -6.03 37.54 15.57
CA ARG A 613 -5.77 38.70 16.43
C ARG A 613 -7.00 39.06 17.27
N PRO A 614 -6.87 39.43 18.54
CA PRO A 614 -7.99 39.99 19.29
C PRO A 614 -8.35 41.36 18.70
N GLN A 615 -9.64 41.64 18.48
CA GLN A 615 -10.07 42.89 17.83
C GLN A 615 -9.70 44.13 18.64
N ASN A 616 -9.65 44.03 19.97
CA ASN A 616 -9.24 45.12 20.87
C ASN A 616 -7.72 45.38 20.89
N PHE A 617 -6.89 44.47 20.35
CA PHE A 617 -5.42 44.62 20.34
C PHE A 617 -4.84 44.22 18.97
N SER A 618 -5.00 45.10 17.98
CA SER A 618 -4.61 44.83 16.58
C SER A 618 -3.12 44.57 16.33
N GLY A 619 -2.24 45.00 17.26
CA GLY A 619 -0.80 44.73 17.25
C GLY A 619 -0.38 43.40 17.89
N LYS A 620 -1.34 42.62 18.43
CA LYS A 620 -1.10 41.33 19.08
C LYS A 620 -1.59 40.18 18.21
N CYS A 621 -0.84 39.10 18.23
CA CYS A 621 -1.07 37.91 17.41
C CYS A 621 -1.13 36.67 18.30
N LEU A 622 -2.08 35.78 17.98
CA LEU A 622 -2.14 34.44 18.55
C LEU A 622 -0.88 33.66 18.13
N THR A 623 -0.14 33.17 19.10
CA THR A 623 1.23 32.69 18.92
C THR A 623 1.45 31.38 19.67
N VAL A 624 2.17 30.46 19.03
CA VAL A 624 2.93 29.39 19.69
C VAL A 624 4.41 29.64 19.47
N SER A 625 5.23 29.37 20.48
CA SER A 625 6.66 29.68 20.47
C SER A 625 7.48 28.58 21.12
N GLY A 626 8.75 28.46 20.71
CA GLY A 626 9.66 27.41 21.19
C GLY A 626 9.47 26.10 20.43
N THR A 627 9.96 25.00 21.01
CA THR A 627 9.78 23.65 20.47
C THR A 627 8.34 23.21 20.62
N LEU A 628 7.65 22.97 19.50
CA LEU A 628 6.24 22.58 19.50
C LEU A 628 6.09 21.12 19.96
N GLY A 629 5.10 20.89 20.83
CA GLY A 629 4.71 19.58 21.32
C GLY A 629 3.36 19.63 22.04
N ASN A 630 2.81 18.46 22.37
CA ASN A 630 1.58 18.32 23.15
C ASN A 630 1.63 19.17 24.43
N GLY A 631 0.67 20.08 24.56
CA GLY A 631 0.57 20.98 25.72
C GLY A 631 1.28 22.32 25.56
N THR A 632 1.91 22.61 24.42
CA THR A 632 2.54 23.93 24.18
C THR A 632 1.46 25.02 24.23
N PRO A 633 1.61 26.06 25.07
CA PRO A 633 0.56 27.06 25.26
C PRO A 633 0.27 27.88 24.00
N VAL A 634 -1.01 28.20 23.81
CA VAL A 634 -1.45 29.19 22.82
C VAL A 634 -1.60 30.54 23.51
N GLN A 635 -0.79 31.52 23.11
CA GLN A 635 -0.63 32.78 23.85
C GLN A 635 -0.62 34.01 22.93
N LEU A 636 -0.77 35.21 23.49
CA LEU A 636 -0.53 36.44 22.75
C LEU A 636 0.95 36.84 22.76
N GLN A 637 1.42 37.34 21.63
CA GLN A 637 2.68 38.06 21.49
C GLN A 637 2.51 39.25 20.55
N ASP A 638 3.47 40.18 20.53
CA ASP A 638 3.55 41.19 19.48
C ASP A 638 3.64 40.54 18.11
N CYS A 639 2.84 41.04 17.17
CA CYS A 639 2.86 40.56 15.80
C CYS A 639 4.24 40.79 15.17
N ASN A 640 4.92 39.72 14.77
CA ASN A 640 6.24 39.73 14.15
C ASN A 640 6.29 38.94 12.83
N GLY A 641 5.18 38.33 12.42
CA GLY A 641 5.07 37.57 11.16
C GLY A 641 5.75 36.20 11.18
N SER A 642 6.23 35.73 12.33
CA SER A 642 6.83 34.40 12.47
C SER A 642 5.83 33.29 12.14
N SER A 643 6.32 32.12 11.76
CA SER A 643 5.47 30.94 11.49
C SER A 643 4.66 30.48 12.70
N GLY A 644 5.10 30.81 13.92
CA GLY A 644 4.34 30.55 15.15
C GLY A 644 3.08 31.40 15.31
N GLN A 645 2.92 32.44 14.47
CA GLN A 645 1.75 33.33 14.42
C GLN A 645 0.81 33.04 13.25
N GLN A 646 1.16 32.02 12.46
CA GLN A 646 0.49 31.66 11.24
C GLN A 646 -0.32 30.38 11.45
N TRP A 647 -1.61 30.46 11.15
CA TRP A 647 -2.58 29.41 11.44
C TRP A 647 -3.31 28.99 10.17
N GLN A 648 -3.48 27.69 9.99
CA GLN A 648 -4.42 27.12 9.03
C GLN A 648 -5.79 27.12 9.68
N VAL A 649 -6.71 27.91 9.13
CA VAL A 649 -8.08 28.03 9.62
C VAL A 649 -9.03 27.54 8.54
N ALA A 650 -10.12 26.86 8.91
CA ALA A 650 -11.21 26.58 7.98
C ALA A 650 -11.73 27.89 7.37
N SER A 651 -12.20 27.86 6.12
CA SER A 651 -12.79 29.03 5.45
C SER A 651 -13.86 29.70 6.31
N ALA A 652 -13.96 31.03 6.25
CA ALA A 652 -14.85 31.83 7.09
C ALA A 652 -16.30 31.29 7.09
N GLY A 653 -16.87 31.11 8.30
CA GLY A 653 -18.19 30.48 8.48
C GLY A 653 -18.20 28.95 8.51
N GLY A 654 -17.03 28.31 8.33
CA GLY A 654 -16.85 26.87 8.46
C GLY A 654 -16.52 26.42 9.90
N SER A 655 -16.68 25.12 10.13
CA SER A 655 -16.26 24.43 11.36
C SER A 655 -15.11 23.47 11.04
N GLY A 656 -14.08 23.44 11.88
CA GLY A 656 -12.92 22.56 11.71
C GLY A 656 -11.78 22.90 12.66
N SER A 657 -10.68 22.18 12.56
CA SER A 657 -9.51 22.46 13.40
C SER A 657 -8.75 23.70 12.97
N ILE A 658 -8.22 24.44 13.95
CA ILE A 658 -7.25 25.53 13.73
C ILE A 658 -5.85 24.94 13.96
N LYS A 659 -5.00 24.93 12.93
CA LYS A 659 -3.71 24.23 12.95
C LYS A 659 -2.52 25.16 12.78
N THR A 660 -1.35 24.75 13.26
CA THR A 660 -0.10 25.44 12.93
C THR A 660 0.29 25.22 11.46
N VAL A 661 0.93 26.18 10.81
CA VAL A 661 1.33 26.04 9.38
C VAL A 661 2.49 25.05 9.13
N ASN A 662 3.35 24.83 10.12
CA ASN A 662 4.57 24.02 10.00
C ASN A 662 4.54 22.72 10.82
N GLY A 663 3.33 22.25 11.18
CA GLY A 663 3.13 20.98 11.89
C GLY A 663 1.65 20.62 12.02
N ASP A 664 1.35 19.33 12.15
CA ASP A 664 -0.02 18.81 12.39
C ASP A 664 -0.43 18.97 13.87
N TRP A 665 -0.29 20.19 14.39
CA TRP A 665 -0.71 20.56 15.74
C TRP A 665 -1.99 21.40 15.68
N CYS A 666 -3.00 20.99 16.44
CA CYS A 666 -4.31 21.60 16.50
C CYS A 666 -4.47 22.37 17.82
N ILE A 667 -5.14 23.53 17.80
CA ILE A 667 -5.56 24.19 19.04
C ILE A 667 -6.58 23.28 19.75
N ASP A 668 -6.31 23.01 21.02
CA ASP A 668 -6.95 21.98 21.82
C ASP A 668 -7.44 22.55 23.16
N ALA A 669 -8.75 22.40 23.39
CA ALA A 669 -9.45 22.82 24.59
C ALA A 669 -9.36 21.81 25.76
N GLY A 670 -8.65 20.70 25.60
CA GLY A 670 -8.43 19.70 26.64
C GLY A 670 -9.51 18.63 26.66
N ASN A 671 -9.62 17.94 27.81
CA ASN A 671 -10.59 16.87 27.95
C ASN A 671 -11.97 17.45 28.27
N PRO A 672 -13.04 16.94 27.63
CA PRO A 672 -14.40 17.32 28.00
C PRO A 672 -14.75 16.82 29.41
N PRO A 673 -15.65 17.50 30.14
CA PRO A 673 -16.27 18.78 29.76
C PRO A 673 -15.28 19.94 29.84
N VAL A 674 -15.28 20.78 28.81
CA VAL A 674 -14.48 22.01 28.79
C VAL A 674 -15.28 23.08 29.54
N ASN A 675 -14.63 23.77 30.48
CA ASN A 675 -15.27 24.78 31.34
C ASN A 675 -14.56 26.14 31.19
N ASP A 676 -15.24 27.20 31.64
CA ASP A 676 -14.66 28.54 31.85
C ASP A 676 -13.25 28.47 32.47
N GLY A 677 -12.30 29.15 31.82
CA GLY A 677 -10.92 29.27 32.28
C GLY A 677 -9.97 28.20 31.75
N THR A 678 -10.44 27.22 30.96
CA THR A 678 -9.58 26.17 30.40
C THR A 678 -8.53 26.76 29.46
N LYS A 679 -7.24 26.58 29.76
CA LYS A 679 -6.15 27.16 28.96
C LYS A 679 -5.96 26.40 27.65
N LEU A 680 -5.95 27.15 26.55
CA LEU A 680 -5.70 26.62 25.23
C LEU A 680 -4.22 26.29 25.04
N LYS A 681 -4.00 25.16 24.40
CA LYS A 681 -2.69 24.64 24.03
C LYS A 681 -2.79 24.04 22.64
N ILE A 682 -1.65 23.75 22.03
CA ILE A 682 -1.63 22.87 20.87
C ILE A 682 -1.46 21.42 21.31
N TRP A 683 -2.08 20.53 20.55
CA TRP A 683 -1.98 19.09 20.71
C TRP A 683 -1.96 18.41 19.33
N GLN A 684 -1.51 17.16 19.25
CA GLN A 684 -1.58 16.40 18.00
C GLN A 684 -3.02 16.41 17.47
N CYS A 685 -3.16 16.70 16.17
CA CYS A 685 -4.47 16.76 15.54
C CYS A 685 -5.18 15.40 15.50
N TYR A 686 -6.42 15.35 15.98
CA TYR A 686 -7.32 14.20 15.86
C TYR A 686 -8.55 14.59 15.04
N ASN A 687 -8.83 13.83 13.98
CA ASN A 687 -9.95 14.12 13.09
C ASN A 687 -11.29 13.99 13.83
N GLY A 688 -12.11 15.05 13.81
CA GLY A 688 -13.43 15.07 14.44
C GLY A 688 -13.43 15.15 15.98
N LEU A 689 -12.27 15.38 16.62
CA LEU A 689 -12.24 15.56 18.07
C LEU A 689 -12.92 16.88 18.45
N ALA A 690 -13.97 16.79 19.27
CA ALA A 690 -14.78 17.95 19.65
C ALA A 690 -13.95 19.05 20.32
N ALA A 691 -12.95 18.68 21.15
CA ALA A 691 -12.03 19.61 21.80
C ALA A 691 -11.06 20.36 20.85
N GLN A 692 -11.01 19.95 19.58
CA GLN A 692 -10.16 20.52 18.53
C GLN A 692 -10.96 21.01 17.32
N THR A 693 -12.28 21.09 17.44
CA THR A 693 -13.18 21.53 16.37
C THR A 693 -13.71 22.91 16.72
N TRP A 694 -13.45 23.89 15.86
CA TRP A 694 -13.76 25.29 16.10
C TRP A 694 -14.63 25.86 14.98
N SER A 695 -15.66 26.61 15.33
CA SER A 695 -16.58 27.28 14.41
C SER A 695 -16.35 28.79 14.48
N THR A 696 -16.17 29.41 13.33
CA THR A 696 -15.92 30.87 13.23
C THR A 696 -17.18 31.60 12.78
N THR A 697 -17.58 32.65 13.50
CA THR A 697 -18.73 33.48 13.10
C THR A 697 -18.26 34.72 12.34
N THR A 698 -19.15 35.31 11.53
CA THR A 698 -18.90 36.59 10.83
C THR A 698 -18.64 37.77 11.78
N GLY A 699 -19.05 37.66 13.06
CA GLY A 699 -18.76 38.65 14.09
C GLY A 699 -17.33 38.59 14.65
N GLY A 700 -16.60 37.50 14.38
CA GLY A 700 -15.25 37.28 14.91
C GLY A 700 -15.18 36.39 16.15
N THR A 701 -16.29 35.74 16.52
CA THR A 701 -16.29 34.76 17.61
C THR A 701 -15.77 33.41 17.11
N ILE A 702 -14.89 32.78 17.90
CA ILE A 702 -14.36 31.44 17.64
C ILE A 702 -14.91 30.51 18.73
N GLN A 703 -15.89 29.69 18.38
CA GLN A 703 -16.62 28.81 19.29
C GLN A 703 -16.12 27.36 19.20
N LEU A 704 -16.05 26.66 20.32
CA LEU A 704 -15.68 25.25 20.39
C LEU A 704 -16.86 24.36 19.96
N GLY A 705 -16.80 23.82 18.74
CA GLY A 705 -17.72 22.81 18.22
C GLY A 705 -19.20 23.07 18.56
N ASN A 706 -19.83 22.11 19.24
CA ASN A 706 -21.21 22.23 19.76
C ASN A 706 -21.27 22.66 21.24
N ALA A 707 -20.14 23.07 21.84
CA ALA A 707 -20.09 23.56 23.21
C ALA A 707 -20.40 25.07 23.25
N ASN A 708 -20.95 25.55 24.38
CA ASN A 708 -21.18 26.98 24.60
C ASN A 708 -19.91 27.71 25.09
N GLU A 709 -18.74 27.34 24.57
CA GLU A 709 -17.42 27.83 25.00
C GLU A 709 -16.72 28.51 23.83
N CYS A 710 -16.12 29.67 24.07
CA CYS A 710 -15.51 30.52 23.06
C CYS A 710 -14.05 30.84 23.41
N PHE A 711 -13.22 31.13 22.41
CA PHE A 711 -11.91 31.75 22.62
C PHE A 711 -12.09 33.04 23.41
N ASP A 712 -11.46 33.12 24.57
CA ASP A 712 -11.53 34.26 25.47
C ASP A 712 -10.12 34.75 25.79
N LEU A 713 -9.94 36.06 25.63
CA LEU A 713 -8.74 36.73 26.09
C LEU A 713 -8.71 36.74 27.61
N THR A 714 -7.87 35.89 28.22
CA THR A 714 -7.76 35.78 29.68
C THR A 714 -7.64 37.16 30.33
N ASN A 715 -8.61 37.47 31.21
CA ASN A 715 -8.73 38.75 31.93
C ASN A 715 -8.74 40.01 31.04
N GLY A 716 -9.05 39.88 29.75
CA GLY A 716 -9.01 40.99 28.79
C GLY A 716 -7.61 41.58 28.55
N SER A 717 -6.54 40.88 28.93
CA SER A 717 -5.17 41.42 28.91
C SER A 717 -4.47 41.22 27.56
N GLY A 718 -3.99 42.31 26.95
CA GLY A 718 -3.15 42.27 25.74
C GLY A 718 -1.67 41.99 25.99
N SER A 719 -1.27 41.55 27.18
CA SER A 719 0.15 41.37 27.54
C SER A 719 0.81 40.20 26.77
N ASN A 720 2.09 40.34 26.45
CA ASN A 720 2.87 39.25 25.87
C ASN A 720 2.96 38.06 26.85
N GLY A 721 2.75 36.86 26.34
CA GLY A 721 2.67 35.63 27.14
C GLY A 721 1.29 35.38 27.77
N ASN A 722 0.27 36.22 27.53
CA ASN A 722 -1.07 35.93 28.03
C ASN A 722 -1.64 34.69 27.31
N VAL A 723 -1.85 33.60 28.05
CA VAL A 723 -2.37 32.33 27.51
C VAL A 723 -3.87 32.47 27.29
N ILE A 724 -4.35 32.09 26.11
CA ILE A 724 -5.78 32.15 25.78
C ILE A 724 -6.53 31.06 26.53
N GLN A 725 -7.78 31.34 26.90
CA GLN A 725 -8.64 30.39 27.60
C GLN A 725 -9.95 30.18 26.84
N THR A 726 -10.72 29.19 27.26
CA THR A 726 -12.15 29.12 26.94
C THR A 726 -12.96 29.89 27.98
N TRP A 727 -14.07 30.46 27.55
CA TRP A 727 -15.09 31.01 28.43
C TRP A 727 -16.45 30.90 27.76
N THR A 728 -17.51 30.80 28.56
CA THR A 728 -18.90 30.79 28.13
C THR A 728 -19.14 31.88 27.09
N CYS A 729 -19.70 31.51 25.94
CA CYS A 729 -19.90 32.43 24.82
C CYS A 729 -20.92 33.52 25.20
N TYR A 730 -20.51 34.79 25.13
CA TYR A 730 -21.37 35.96 25.39
C TYR A 730 -21.41 36.89 24.17
N SER A 731 -22.61 37.14 23.65
CA SER A 731 -22.80 38.12 22.59
C SER A 731 -22.33 39.51 23.05
N GLY A 732 -21.50 40.16 22.24
CA GLY A 732 -20.95 41.50 22.55
C GLY A 732 -19.78 41.50 23.54
N ASN A 733 -19.33 40.36 24.07
CA ASN A 733 -18.12 40.31 24.88
C ASN A 733 -16.89 40.55 24.02
N THR A 734 -16.26 41.70 24.20
CA THR A 734 -15.10 42.13 23.39
C THR A 734 -13.84 41.28 23.60
N ASN A 735 -13.74 40.52 24.71
CA ASN A 735 -12.65 39.56 24.94
C ASN A 735 -12.75 38.32 24.04
N GLN A 736 -13.93 38.09 23.43
CA GLN A 736 -14.23 36.93 22.58
C GLN A 736 -14.34 37.30 21.09
N GLN A 737 -13.88 38.50 20.74
CA GLN A 737 -13.91 39.00 19.37
C GLN A 737 -12.51 38.97 18.75
N TRP A 738 -12.38 38.22 17.66
CA TRP A 738 -11.14 37.94 16.97
C TRP A 738 -11.23 38.34 15.50
N SER A 739 -10.11 38.75 14.92
CA SER A 739 -9.93 39.01 13.50
C SER A 739 -9.04 37.92 12.93
N ILE A 740 -9.49 37.28 11.84
CA ILE A 740 -8.77 36.22 11.13
C ILE A 740 -8.37 36.80 9.77
N GLN A 741 -7.08 37.12 9.61
CA GLN A 741 -6.55 37.92 8.50
C GLN A 741 -5.63 37.13 7.58
#